data_AF-R4KE40-F1
#
_entry.id   AF-R4KE40-F1
#
_cell.length_a   1.000
_cell.length_b   1.000
_cell.length_c   1.000
_cell.angle_alpha   90.00
_cell.angle_beta   90.00
_cell.angle_gamma   90.00
#
_symmetry.space_group_name_H-M   'P 1'
#
loop_
_entity.id
_entity.type
_entity.pdbx_description
1 polymer ?
#
loop_
_entity_poly.entity_id
_entity_poly.type
_entity_poly.pdbx_seq_one_letter_code
_entity_poly.pdbx_strand_id
1 'polypeptide(L)'
;MLQNNENIDYLTGLLPKGAIIVTPLNIKETSPIKVGDLDQDGNLEAVIPYKLSDEYYLMVLKKYNEQWYSVFSIKGKGIGINYLDYVDFEGNGIKDIVVGWQEGAIWSELNIFTWKAYGLKRIVKELNYSILQVFPVANTNRKDFAIWQHDTGEAYKIEVFCKKEDGIFKDKGIYKDYFKMVVRYYEKKVKEMPDAAFYWYYLGDAQIKAGENEAALKSIKKGINLNREYPSKEAFLILKDRVQRAQGKRNIIGYVSSELYPASVRTIEGIKWGYINNTGQLVIKPDFQSSMDFQDNGLAIVSKNDNMGVINGDANFVIDPQYDYIEKFREGIAIANNRNGYYAFSDTGKKIFQYKNYIGNFNEGKATFVEIGIDSQWIYGYVDKNGKVVIAAKYEVANNFNNDKAVVKLVKGPYEIIDPKGNTIQSFKYPFVGDISEGLLIFKEKSDGKFGYINEKGGVVIEPKFGSAEPFKNGSAVINLSTDFENKYGLIDKNGSFIIQPIYNNIKLLGEDMVAVGKAIDKNNPPKGSIYALANIKGKIITDFIYYEIDNYNGGIASAYDNSHTFFIDKSGEIISVLPKVKGTGTLTLENGLVKADIDNRISYLDKKGTVLWKQNSDVELNDLYKIQEIKYNPNRNYLVYYPKVLGIKDAKRQRHINEKIASLAQVKKIDPKKQLDYNYFGDFSIEFFNKQLVVLELSGYNYPFGAAHGMPTLIYVHVGLKDGKIYSLEELFKKNSHYVRVLSDIIKKQIEAQGSDSDIWLDEYKGIKRDQPFFISQDVLNIYFYPYEIAPYAAGFPTFHIPFTEIENIIDTKGVFWRSFN
;
A
#
# COMPACT_ATOMS: atom_id res chain seq x y z
N MET A 1 18.38 -43.35 30.71
CA MET A 1 16.94 -43.37 31.07
C MET A 1 16.66 -43.19 32.58
N LEU A 2 17.66 -42.93 33.45
CA LEU A 2 17.43 -42.68 34.89
C LEU A 2 17.78 -41.25 35.36
N GLN A 3 18.26 -40.35 34.48
CA GLN A 3 18.50 -38.92 34.80
C GLN A 3 17.33 -37.98 34.39
N ASN A 4 16.25 -38.50 33.80
CA ASN A 4 15.18 -37.65 33.22
C ASN A 4 14.01 -37.36 34.17
N ASN A 5 13.70 -38.21 35.15
CA ASN A 5 12.47 -38.03 35.94
C ASN A 5 12.61 -36.96 37.05
N GLU A 6 13.76 -36.83 37.71
CA GLU A 6 13.96 -35.81 38.76
C GLU A 6 13.94 -34.37 38.23
N ASN A 7 14.41 -34.13 37.00
CA ASN A 7 14.32 -32.82 36.36
C ASN A 7 12.90 -32.49 35.93
N ILE A 8 12.11 -33.48 35.48
CA ILE A 8 10.74 -33.24 35.03
C ILE A 8 9.86 -32.79 36.19
N ASP A 9 9.87 -33.48 37.33
CA ASP A 9 9.05 -33.12 38.48
C ASP A 9 9.38 -31.71 38.99
N TYR A 10 10.67 -31.36 39.06
CA TYR A 10 11.11 -30.00 39.40
C TYR A 10 10.61 -28.96 38.39
N LEU A 11 10.77 -29.21 37.09
CA LEU A 11 10.31 -28.33 36.01
C LEU A 11 8.80 -28.13 36.02
N THR A 12 8.03 -29.20 36.30
CA THR A 12 6.57 -29.10 36.44
C THR A 12 6.15 -28.25 37.63
N GLY A 13 6.94 -28.25 38.72
CA GLY A 13 6.72 -27.43 39.91
C GLY A 13 6.88 -25.93 39.69
N LEU A 14 7.50 -25.52 38.56
CA LEU A 14 7.65 -24.12 38.17
C LEU A 14 6.43 -23.58 37.39
N LEU A 15 5.48 -24.45 37.03
CA LEU A 15 4.26 -24.03 36.34
C LEU A 15 3.31 -23.26 37.29
N PRO A 16 2.44 -22.38 36.75
CA PRO A 16 1.42 -21.72 37.54
C PRO A 16 0.52 -22.72 38.28
N LYS A 17 0.08 -22.37 39.48
CA LYS A 17 -0.81 -23.23 40.27
C LYS A 17 -2.10 -23.53 39.50
N GLY A 18 -2.42 -24.82 39.34
CA GLY A 18 -3.57 -25.28 38.57
C GLY A 18 -3.28 -25.56 37.09
N ALA A 19 -2.04 -25.38 36.64
CA ALA A 19 -1.61 -25.79 35.32
C ALA A 19 -1.60 -27.33 35.16
N ILE A 20 -2.02 -27.79 33.98
CA ILE A 20 -2.00 -29.21 33.60
C ILE A 20 -1.13 -29.34 32.34
N ILE A 21 -0.15 -30.24 32.35
CA ILE A 21 0.70 -30.47 31.17
C ILE A 21 -0.15 -31.01 30.02
N VAL A 22 0.08 -30.46 28.83
CA VAL A 22 -0.65 -30.82 27.62
C VAL A 22 0.26 -31.62 26.70
N THR A 23 -0.21 -32.76 26.21
CA THR A 23 0.46 -33.50 25.16
C THR A 23 0.00 -32.99 23.80
N PRO A 24 0.91 -32.48 22.93
CA PRO A 24 0.57 -32.13 21.56
C PRO A 24 0.04 -33.33 20.78
N LEU A 25 -0.94 -33.12 19.90
CA LEU A 25 -1.58 -34.21 19.14
C LEU A 25 -0.61 -34.95 18.22
N ASN A 26 0.30 -34.22 17.56
CA ASN A 26 1.34 -34.77 16.70
C ASN A 26 2.71 -34.56 17.35
N ILE A 27 3.11 -35.46 18.25
CA ILE A 27 4.47 -35.49 18.81
C ILE A 27 5.30 -36.61 18.16
N LYS A 28 6.55 -36.30 17.81
CA LYS A 28 7.52 -37.30 17.31
C LYS A 28 8.29 -38.01 18.43
N GLU A 29 8.22 -37.50 19.66
CA GLU A 29 8.95 -37.98 20.84
C GLU A 29 8.00 -38.42 21.96
N THR A 30 8.51 -39.20 22.92
CA THR A 30 7.71 -39.83 23.98
C THR A 30 7.36 -38.92 25.16
N SER A 31 7.93 -37.71 25.27
CA SER A 31 7.68 -36.75 26.36
C SER A 31 7.13 -35.40 25.84
N PRO A 32 6.09 -34.81 26.45
CA PRO A 32 5.58 -33.49 26.08
C PRO A 32 6.52 -32.35 26.49
N ILE A 33 7.37 -32.58 27.49
CA ILE A 33 8.43 -31.64 27.90
C ILE A 33 9.69 -31.95 27.09
N LYS A 34 10.27 -30.92 26.48
CA LYS A 34 11.55 -31.01 25.80
C LYS A 34 12.61 -30.23 26.55
N VAL A 35 13.79 -30.84 26.74
CA VAL A 35 14.94 -30.24 27.42
C VAL A 35 16.19 -30.43 26.56
N GLY A 36 16.99 -29.37 26.39
CA GLY A 36 18.26 -29.42 25.68
C GLY A 36 18.83 -28.02 25.45
N ASP A 37 20.08 -27.95 25.00
CA ASP A 37 20.68 -26.70 24.50
C ASP A 37 20.10 -26.39 23.11
N LEU A 38 19.15 -25.45 23.07
CA LEU A 38 18.37 -25.06 21.90
C LEU A 38 18.97 -23.85 21.18
N ASP A 39 19.70 -22.98 21.87
CA ASP A 39 20.30 -21.76 21.31
C ASP A 39 21.83 -21.82 21.17
N GLN A 40 22.45 -22.93 21.55
CA GLN A 40 23.89 -23.19 21.51
C GLN A 40 24.73 -22.24 22.38
N ASP A 41 24.17 -21.71 23.46
CA ASP A 41 24.96 -20.93 24.41
C ASP A 41 25.59 -21.77 25.54
N GLY A 42 25.40 -23.09 25.51
CA GLY A 42 25.92 -24.04 26.48
C GLY A 42 25.05 -24.20 27.74
N ASN A 43 23.95 -23.46 27.86
CA ASN A 43 22.94 -23.65 28.89
C ASN A 43 21.82 -24.58 28.38
N LEU A 44 21.04 -25.15 29.31
CA LEU A 44 19.88 -25.98 28.95
C LEU A 44 18.61 -25.14 28.93
N GLU A 45 17.78 -25.32 27.90
CA GLU A 45 16.41 -24.82 27.86
C GLU A 45 15.42 -25.96 28.08
N ALA A 46 14.27 -25.62 28.65
CA ALA A 46 13.14 -26.51 28.77
C ALA A 46 11.89 -25.83 28.22
N VAL A 47 11.09 -26.57 27.47
CA VAL A 47 9.83 -26.06 26.92
C VAL A 47 8.69 -26.98 27.33
N ILE A 48 7.71 -26.38 28.00
CA ILE A 48 6.64 -27.07 28.71
C ILE A 48 5.29 -26.60 28.18
N PRO A 49 4.58 -27.43 27.39
CA PRO A 49 3.18 -27.18 27.03
C PRO A 49 2.25 -27.43 28.22
N TYR A 50 1.39 -26.45 28.52
CA TYR A 50 0.42 -26.57 29.62
C TYR A 50 -0.91 -25.89 29.31
N LYS A 51 -1.94 -26.27 30.08
CA LYS A 51 -3.28 -25.72 30.08
C LYS A 51 -3.56 -25.08 31.43
N LEU A 52 -4.13 -23.87 31.43
CA LEU A 52 -4.56 -23.16 32.63
C LEU A 52 -5.89 -22.45 32.34
N SER A 53 -6.92 -22.69 33.15
CA SER A 53 -8.24 -22.03 33.03
C SER A 53 -8.85 -22.11 31.61
N ASP A 54 -8.77 -23.29 30.99
CA ASP A 54 -9.20 -23.57 29.62
C ASP A 54 -8.40 -22.93 28.47
N GLU A 55 -7.27 -22.28 28.79
CA GLU A 55 -6.35 -21.72 27.80
C GLU A 55 -5.05 -22.52 27.71
N TYR A 56 -4.43 -22.52 26.53
CA TYR A 56 -3.22 -23.29 26.23
C TYR A 56 -2.00 -22.38 26.12
N TYR A 57 -0.89 -22.84 26.70
CA TYR A 57 0.34 -22.08 26.80
C TYR A 57 1.57 -22.94 26.54
N LEU A 58 2.67 -22.28 26.20
CA LEU A 58 4.04 -22.82 26.23
C LEU A 58 4.86 -21.99 27.21
N MET A 59 5.43 -22.63 28.23
CA MET A 59 6.46 -22.02 29.07
C MET A 59 7.83 -22.40 28.52
N VAL A 60 8.72 -21.42 28.39
CA VAL A 60 10.12 -21.62 28.03
C VAL A 60 10.98 -21.23 29.22
N LEU A 61 11.78 -22.17 29.70
CA LEU A 61 12.70 -22.01 30.81
C LEU A 61 14.15 -22.12 30.31
N LYS A 62 15.08 -21.47 31.00
CA LYS A 62 16.52 -21.56 30.75
C LYS A 62 17.28 -21.74 32.05
N LYS A 63 18.29 -22.61 32.03
CA LYS A 63 19.08 -22.99 33.19
C LYS A 63 20.32 -22.10 33.31
N TYR A 64 20.42 -21.33 34.39
CA TYR A 64 21.61 -20.54 34.73
C TYR A 64 22.10 -20.94 36.13
N ASN A 65 23.39 -21.19 36.30
CA ASN A 65 24.00 -21.54 37.61
C ASN A 65 23.22 -22.62 38.38
N GLU A 66 22.88 -23.72 37.72
CA GLU A 66 22.08 -24.83 38.27
C GLU A 66 20.60 -24.51 38.61
N GLN A 67 20.11 -23.29 38.34
CA GLN A 67 18.72 -22.90 38.58
C GLN A 67 17.97 -22.62 37.27
N TRP A 68 16.67 -22.96 37.23
CA TRP A 68 15.81 -22.73 36.08
C TRP A 68 15.04 -21.41 36.22
N TYR A 69 15.06 -20.59 35.18
CA TYR A 69 14.36 -19.31 35.12
C TYR A 69 13.38 -19.30 33.96
N SER A 70 12.21 -18.69 34.16
CA SER A 70 11.25 -18.47 33.09
C SER A 70 11.75 -17.36 32.15
N VAL A 71 11.96 -17.73 30.89
CA VAL A 71 12.39 -16.81 29.82
C VAL A 71 11.17 -16.29 29.07
N PHE A 72 10.14 -17.12 28.89
CA PHE A 72 8.95 -16.74 28.16
C PHE A 72 7.73 -17.58 28.56
N SER A 73 6.53 -17.00 28.45
CA SER A 73 5.26 -17.73 28.47
C SER A 73 4.42 -17.27 27.28
N ILE A 74 4.12 -18.19 26.37
CA ILE A 74 3.41 -17.92 25.12
C ILE A 74 1.99 -18.45 25.28
N LYS A 75 1.00 -17.56 25.16
CA LYS A 75 -0.42 -17.96 25.07
C LYS A 75 -0.76 -18.31 23.62
N GLY A 76 -1.30 -19.50 23.42
CA GLY A 76 -1.82 -19.96 22.13
C GLY A 76 -3.26 -19.56 21.88
N LYS A 77 -3.65 -19.47 20.61
CA LYS A 77 -5.05 -19.33 20.21
C LYS A 77 -5.67 -20.71 19.94
N GLY A 78 -6.90 -20.92 20.38
CA GLY A 78 -7.67 -22.12 20.05
C GLY A 78 -7.82 -23.12 21.19
N ILE A 79 -8.11 -24.37 20.83
CA ILE A 79 -8.62 -25.44 21.71
C ILE A 79 -7.57 -26.51 22.05
N GLY A 80 -6.32 -26.35 21.62
CA GLY A 80 -5.28 -27.34 21.86
C GLY A 80 -3.94 -27.01 21.22
N ILE A 81 -3.00 -27.94 21.33
CA ILE A 81 -1.70 -27.89 20.64
C ILE A 81 -1.65 -29.06 19.66
N ASN A 82 -1.69 -28.75 18.36
CA ASN A 82 -1.63 -29.74 17.30
C ASN A 82 -0.20 -30.22 17.05
N TYR A 83 0.77 -29.32 17.08
CA TYR A 83 2.16 -29.60 16.73
C TYR A 83 3.11 -28.88 17.69
N LEU A 84 4.19 -29.55 18.08
CA LEU A 84 5.30 -28.93 18.81
C LEU A 84 6.61 -29.63 18.43
N ASP A 85 7.53 -28.89 17.81
CA ASP A 85 8.85 -29.40 17.46
C ASP A 85 9.94 -28.31 17.53
N TYR A 86 11.20 -28.72 17.49
CA TYR A 86 12.37 -27.86 17.56
C TYR A 86 13.22 -28.10 16.33
N VAL A 87 13.22 -27.14 15.43
CA VAL A 87 13.74 -27.34 14.08
C VAL A 87 14.92 -26.42 13.88
N ASP A 88 16.08 -27.02 13.62
CA ASP A 88 17.21 -26.31 13.03
C ASP A 88 16.90 -26.09 11.55
N PHE A 89 16.27 -24.96 11.24
CA PHE A 89 15.91 -24.61 9.86
C PHE A 89 17.13 -24.19 9.06
N GLU A 90 18.15 -23.59 9.66
CA GLU A 90 19.30 -22.99 8.95
C GLU A 90 20.51 -23.92 8.86
N GLY A 91 20.51 -25.04 9.59
CA GLY A 91 21.61 -26.00 9.62
C GLY A 91 22.81 -25.52 10.44
N ASN A 92 22.61 -24.51 11.30
CA ASN A 92 23.62 -23.97 12.22
C ASN A 92 23.50 -24.59 13.63
N GLY A 93 22.52 -25.46 13.81
CA GLY A 93 22.18 -26.18 15.03
C GLY A 93 21.47 -25.33 16.11
N ILE A 94 21.17 -24.06 15.85
CA ILE A 94 20.22 -23.29 16.66
C ILE A 94 18.83 -23.77 16.28
N LYS A 95 18.03 -24.17 17.28
CA LYS A 95 16.70 -24.75 17.05
C LYS A 95 15.60 -23.73 17.30
N ASP A 96 14.78 -23.53 16.29
CA ASP A 96 13.56 -22.72 16.37
C ASP A 96 12.42 -23.53 16.99
N ILE A 97 11.61 -22.87 17.82
CA ILE A 97 10.41 -23.47 18.42
C ILE A 97 9.26 -23.37 17.42
N VAL A 98 8.77 -24.50 16.96
CA VAL A 98 7.65 -24.60 16.01
C VAL A 98 6.43 -25.12 16.75
N VAL A 99 5.43 -24.27 16.92
CA VAL A 99 4.17 -24.63 17.58
C VAL A 99 2.99 -24.43 16.64
N GLY A 100 2.14 -25.44 16.58
CA GLY A 100 0.85 -25.38 15.91
C GLY A 100 -0.28 -25.36 16.93
N TRP A 101 -0.95 -24.21 17.07
CA TRP A 101 -2.10 -24.07 17.94
C TRP A 101 -3.36 -24.56 17.25
N GLN A 102 -4.07 -25.49 17.86
CA GLN A 102 -5.23 -26.10 17.24
C GLN A 102 -6.44 -25.16 17.31
N GLU A 103 -6.95 -24.70 16.18
CA GLU A 103 -8.13 -23.85 16.12
C GLU A 103 -9.42 -24.66 15.93
N GLY A 104 -9.33 -25.84 15.31
CA GLY A 104 -10.47 -26.72 15.08
C GLY A 104 -10.07 -28.14 14.69
N ALA A 105 -11.01 -28.87 14.09
CA ALA A 105 -10.78 -30.26 13.69
C ALA A 105 -9.75 -30.41 12.56
N ILE A 106 -9.67 -29.42 11.66
CA ILE A 106 -8.85 -29.48 10.43
C ILE A 106 -7.76 -28.41 10.43
N TRP A 107 -7.87 -27.37 11.25
CA TRP A 107 -7.06 -26.16 11.13
C TRP A 107 -6.22 -25.90 12.38
N SER A 108 -5.00 -25.42 12.17
CA SER A 108 -4.10 -24.97 13.22
C SER A 108 -3.34 -23.72 12.79
N GLU A 109 -3.13 -22.81 13.74
CA GLU A 109 -2.28 -21.62 13.57
C GLU A 109 -0.82 -22.01 13.82
N LEU A 110 0.06 -21.74 12.85
CA LEU A 110 1.50 -21.93 13.00
C LEU A 110 2.14 -20.70 13.62
N ASN A 111 2.87 -20.88 14.71
CA ASN A 111 3.84 -19.91 15.20
C ASN A 111 5.24 -20.55 15.21
N ILE A 112 6.23 -19.77 14.76
CA ILE A 112 7.65 -20.14 14.83
C ILE A 112 8.37 -19.05 15.62
N PHE A 113 9.15 -19.46 16.61
CA PHE A 113 9.95 -18.57 17.46
C PHE A 113 11.44 -18.88 17.27
N THR A 114 12.22 -17.83 17.02
CA THR A 114 13.68 -17.88 16.90
C THR A 114 14.33 -17.17 18.09
N TRP A 115 15.53 -17.62 18.46
CA TRP A 115 16.36 -16.96 19.47
C TRP A 115 16.94 -15.65 18.93
N LYS A 116 16.93 -14.61 19.76
CA LYS A 116 17.62 -13.32 19.56
C LYS A 116 18.32 -12.93 20.87
N ALA A 117 19.24 -11.96 20.82
CA ALA A 117 20.00 -11.51 21.99
C ALA A 117 19.13 -11.03 23.17
N TYR A 118 17.88 -10.64 22.90
CA TYR A 118 16.90 -10.17 23.89
C TYR A 118 15.79 -11.20 24.20
N GLY A 119 15.95 -12.46 23.77
CA GLY A 119 14.98 -13.54 23.98
C GLY A 119 14.33 -14.05 22.70
N LEU A 120 13.20 -14.75 22.85
CA LEU A 120 12.48 -15.37 21.72
C LEU A 120 11.67 -14.34 20.93
N LYS A 121 11.79 -14.38 19.60
CA LYS A 121 11.03 -13.57 18.66
C LYS A 121 10.16 -14.45 17.76
N ARG A 122 8.87 -14.14 17.66
CA ARG A 122 7.97 -14.76 16.67
C ARG A 122 8.31 -14.26 15.26
N ILE A 123 8.53 -15.18 14.31
CA ILE A 123 8.93 -14.87 12.92
C ILE A 123 7.88 -15.23 11.87
N VAL A 124 6.71 -15.73 12.30
CA VAL A 124 5.55 -15.99 11.45
C VAL A 124 4.38 -15.11 11.90
N LYS A 125 3.74 -14.43 10.95
CA LYS A 125 2.47 -13.73 11.13
C LYS A 125 1.42 -14.46 10.29
N GLU A 126 0.35 -14.93 10.93
CA GLU A 126 -0.89 -15.42 10.27
C GLU A 126 -0.67 -16.54 9.23
N LEU A 127 -0.23 -17.71 9.69
CA LEU A 127 -0.06 -18.86 8.81
C LEU A 127 -0.82 -20.07 9.35
N ASN A 128 -1.95 -20.39 8.73
CA ASN A 128 -2.76 -21.54 9.11
C ASN A 128 -2.43 -22.76 8.24
N TYR A 129 -2.53 -23.95 8.82
CA TYR A 129 -2.29 -25.21 8.12
C TYR A 129 -3.28 -26.29 8.54
N SER A 130 -3.46 -27.28 7.67
CA SER A 130 -4.14 -28.54 7.98
C SER A 130 -3.14 -29.68 8.15
N ILE A 131 -2.08 -29.69 7.33
CA ILE A 131 -0.92 -30.56 7.52
C ILE A 131 0.33 -29.70 7.46
N LEU A 132 1.19 -29.84 8.46
CA LEU A 132 2.52 -29.25 8.49
C LEU A 132 3.55 -30.36 8.25
N GLN A 133 4.41 -30.16 7.26
CA GLN A 133 5.48 -31.10 6.96
C GLN A 133 6.83 -30.39 6.98
N VAL A 134 7.65 -30.70 7.97
CA VAL A 134 9.07 -30.28 8.02
C VAL A 134 9.93 -31.36 7.36
N PHE A 135 10.85 -30.98 6.47
CA PHE A 135 11.68 -31.92 5.71
C PHE A 135 13.10 -31.38 5.44
N PRO A 136 14.10 -32.26 5.30
CA PRO A 136 15.46 -31.85 4.96
C PRO A 136 15.56 -31.40 3.50
N VAL A 137 16.39 -30.39 3.23
CA VAL A 137 16.68 -29.95 1.87
C VAL A 137 17.89 -30.70 1.34
N ALA A 138 17.74 -31.34 0.16
CA ALA A 138 18.79 -32.17 -0.41
C ALA A 138 20.11 -31.40 -0.59
N ASN A 139 21.23 -32.05 -0.27
CA ASN A 139 22.59 -31.51 -0.35
C ASN A 139 22.84 -30.27 0.53
N THR A 140 22.08 -30.12 1.61
CA THR A 140 22.27 -29.04 2.59
C THR A 140 22.05 -29.58 4.01
N ASN A 141 22.52 -28.84 5.02
CA ASN A 141 22.21 -29.11 6.42
C ASN A 141 20.91 -28.43 6.89
N ARG A 142 20.26 -27.66 6.01
CA ARG A 142 19.07 -26.87 6.33
C ARG A 142 17.80 -27.71 6.20
N LYS A 143 16.73 -27.28 6.88
CA LYS A 143 15.39 -27.85 6.75
C LYS A 143 14.43 -26.79 6.26
N ASP A 144 13.44 -27.23 5.49
CA ASP A 144 12.33 -26.41 5.04
C ASP A 144 11.02 -27.03 5.54
N PHE A 145 9.91 -26.33 5.33
CA PHE A 145 8.60 -26.86 5.65
C PHE A 145 7.56 -26.54 4.59
N ALA A 146 6.56 -27.39 4.49
CA ALA A 146 5.39 -27.21 3.65
C ALA A 146 4.14 -27.18 4.51
N ILE A 147 3.23 -26.28 4.16
CA ILE A 147 1.88 -26.24 4.70
C ILE A 147 0.91 -26.73 3.64
N TRP A 148 0.03 -27.63 4.06
CA TRP A 148 -1.09 -28.13 3.26
C TRP A 148 -2.35 -27.56 3.88
N GLN A 149 -3.00 -26.66 3.18
CA GLN A 149 -4.24 -26.00 3.61
C GLN A 149 -5.41 -26.70 2.94
N HIS A 150 -6.30 -27.29 3.74
CA HIS A 150 -7.46 -28.02 3.23
C HIS A 150 -8.35 -27.12 2.35
N ASP A 151 -8.79 -27.63 1.21
CA ASP A 151 -9.71 -26.90 0.33
C ASP A 151 -11.04 -27.66 0.19
N THR A 152 -11.00 -28.90 -0.29
CA THR A 152 -12.19 -29.74 -0.42
C THR A 152 -11.80 -31.22 -0.42
N GLY A 153 -12.60 -32.07 0.24
CA GLY A 153 -12.29 -33.49 0.38
C GLY A 153 -10.88 -33.69 0.96
N GLU A 154 -10.06 -34.50 0.29
CA GLU A 154 -8.62 -34.57 0.62
C GLU A 154 -7.74 -33.79 -0.37
N ALA A 155 -8.20 -32.62 -0.80
CA ALA A 155 -7.42 -31.72 -1.63
C ALA A 155 -6.97 -30.49 -0.84
N TYR A 156 -5.74 -30.09 -1.11
CA TYR A 156 -5.00 -29.11 -0.33
C TYR A 156 -4.28 -28.12 -1.23
N LYS A 157 -4.30 -26.84 -0.85
CA LYS A 157 -3.40 -25.81 -1.35
C LYS A 157 -2.07 -25.94 -0.62
N ILE A 158 -0.99 -26.16 -1.38
CA ILE A 158 0.32 -26.51 -0.82
C ILE A 158 1.33 -25.45 -1.20
N GLU A 159 2.03 -24.93 -0.20
CA GLU A 159 3.10 -23.95 -0.35
C GLU A 159 4.28 -24.38 0.52
N VAL A 160 5.49 -24.18 0.00
CA VAL A 160 6.77 -24.55 0.66
C VAL A 160 7.50 -23.28 1.09
N PHE A 161 8.11 -23.33 2.27
CA PHE A 161 8.74 -22.21 2.94
C PHE A 161 10.12 -22.58 3.47
N CYS A 162 11.02 -21.60 3.46
CA CYS A 162 12.32 -21.63 4.11
C CYS A 162 12.45 -20.48 5.12
N LYS A 163 13.32 -20.65 6.12
CA LYS A 163 13.70 -19.58 7.05
C LYS A 163 14.89 -18.80 6.49
N LYS A 164 14.87 -17.48 6.71
CA LYS A 164 16.05 -16.59 6.62
C LYS A 164 16.08 -15.72 7.88
N GLU A 165 17.23 -15.10 8.20
CA GLU A 165 17.55 -14.42 9.48
C GLU A 165 16.40 -13.71 10.23
N ASP A 166 15.48 -13.02 9.53
CA ASP A 166 14.39 -12.26 10.16
C ASP A 166 12.96 -12.72 9.78
N GLY A 167 12.78 -13.83 9.06
CA GLY A 167 11.44 -14.26 8.64
C GLY A 167 11.36 -15.59 7.88
N ILE A 168 10.13 -15.93 7.50
CA ILE A 168 9.80 -17.10 6.67
C ILE A 168 9.43 -16.64 5.26
N PHE A 169 9.96 -17.33 4.24
CA PHE A 169 9.80 -16.98 2.83
C PHE A 169 9.38 -18.20 2.01
N LYS A 170 8.63 -18.01 0.93
CA LYS A 170 8.30 -19.11 0.01
C LYS A 170 9.55 -19.59 -0.71
N ASP A 171 9.87 -20.88 -0.64
CA ASP A 171 11.04 -21.44 -1.30
C ASP A 171 10.69 -22.06 -2.66
N LYS A 172 10.46 -21.21 -3.66
CA LYS A 172 10.18 -21.66 -5.04
C LYS A 172 11.32 -22.47 -5.66
N GLY A 173 12.56 -22.33 -5.17
CA GLY A 173 13.74 -23.01 -5.70
C GLY A 173 13.65 -24.53 -5.56
N ILE A 174 12.99 -25.02 -4.50
CA ILE A 174 12.84 -26.45 -4.23
C ILE A 174 11.48 -27.03 -4.64
N TYR A 175 10.57 -26.23 -5.21
CA TYR A 175 9.23 -26.69 -5.60
C TYR A 175 9.33 -27.88 -6.56
N LYS A 176 10.26 -27.81 -7.53
CA LYS A 176 10.43 -28.87 -8.51
C LYS A 176 10.71 -30.24 -7.87
N ASP A 177 11.43 -30.27 -6.75
CA ASP A 177 11.76 -31.51 -6.06
C ASP A 177 10.70 -31.92 -5.06
N TYR A 178 10.19 -30.99 -4.25
CA TYR A 178 9.14 -31.27 -3.28
C TYR A 178 7.84 -31.72 -3.95
N PHE A 179 7.43 -31.07 -5.05
CA PHE A 179 6.17 -31.38 -5.72
C PHE A 179 6.16 -32.72 -6.46
N LYS A 180 7.30 -33.38 -6.68
CA LYS A 180 7.30 -34.79 -7.16
C LYS A 180 6.54 -35.71 -6.22
N MET A 181 6.65 -35.48 -4.90
CA MET A 181 5.90 -36.24 -3.90
C MET A 181 4.41 -35.87 -3.93
N VAL A 182 4.09 -34.58 -4.08
CA VAL A 182 2.71 -34.08 -4.16
C VAL A 182 2.00 -34.60 -5.42
N VAL A 183 2.71 -34.70 -6.54
CA VAL A 183 2.19 -35.31 -7.78
C VAL A 183 1.78 -36.75 -7.50
N ARG A 184 2.64 -37.57 -6.89
CA ARG A 184 2.31 -38.97 -6.53
C ARG A 184 1.09 -39.07 -5.61
N TYR A 185 0.95 -38.14 -4.67
CA TYR A 185 -0.22 -38.07 -3.80
C TYR A 185 -1.50 -37.87 -4.62
N TYR A 186 -1.54 -36.88 -5.52
CA TYR A 186 -2.73 -36.63 -6.33
C TYR A 186 -2.94 -37.66 -7.45
N GLU A 187 -1.89 -38.28 -7.99
CA GLU A 187 -2.00 -39.42 -8.91
C GLU A 187 -2.73 -40.59 -8.25
N LYS A 188 -2.50 -40.83 -6.96
CA LYS A 188 -3.26 -41.82 -6.18
C LYS A 188 -4.71 -41.37 -6.04
N LYS A 189 -4.97 -40.10 -5.70
CA LYS A 189 -6.33 -39.57 -5.53
C LYS A 189 -7.18 -39.60 -6.80
N VAL A 190 -6.62 -39.27 -7.96
CA VAL A 190 -7.36 -39.37 -9.23
C VAL A 190 -7.60 -40.82 -9.66
N LYS A 191 -6.82 -41.80 -9.16
CA LYS A 191 -7.11 -43.23 -9.36
C LYS A 191 -8.21 -43.72 -8.44
N GLU A 192 -8.22 -43.26 -7.18
CA GLU A 192 -9.27 -43.58 -6.20
C GLU A 192 -10.61 -42.95 -6.59
N MET A 193 -10.60 -41.70 -7.08
CA MET A 193 -11.79 -40.93 -7.42
C MET A 193 -11.64 -40.22 -8.79
N PRO A 194 -11.73 -40.97 -9.91
CA PRO A 194 -11.47 -40.44 -11.24
C PRO A 194 -12.49 -39.40 -11.74
N ASP A 195 -13.69 -39.36 -11.15
CA ASP A 195 -14.75 -38.41 -11.53
C ASP A 195 -14.76 -37.13 -10.68
N ALA A 196 -13.86 -37.03 -9.70
CA ALA A 196 -13.69 -35.84 -8.87
C ALA A 196 -12.80 -34.81 -9.57
N ALA A 197 -13.42 -33.80 -10.19
CA ALA A 197 -12.73 -32.77 -10.95
C ALA A 197 -11.65 -32.04 -10.12
N PHE A 198 -11.91 -31.76 -8.84
CA PHE A 198 -10.93 -31.09 -7.98
C PHE A 198 -9.61 -31.86 -7.85
N TYR A 199 -9.59 -33.19 -7.78
CA TYR A 199 -8.33 -33.93 -7.75
C TYR A 199 -7.52 -33.79 -9.05
N TRP A 200 -8.18 -33.71 -10.20
CA TRP A 200 -7.51 -33.43 -11.47
C TRP A 200 -6.95 -32.01 -11.54
N TYR A 201 -7.65 -31.03 -10.95
CA TYR A 201 -7.15 -29.66 -10.84
C TYR A 201 -5.87 -29.60 -9.99
N TYR A 202 -5.91 -30.19 -8.79
CA TYR A 202 -4.77 -30.19 -7.89
C TYR A 202 -3.59 -31.04 -8.40
N LEU A 203 -3.87 -32.13 -9.13
CA LEU A 203 -2.84 -32.86 -9.87
C LEU A 203 -2.17 -31.97 -10.93
N GLY A 204 -2.97 -31.21 -11.69
CA GLY A 204 -2.46 -30.26 -12.68
C GLY A 204 -1.58 -29.17 -12.05
N ASP A 205 -2.00 -28.56 -10.95
CA ASP A 205 -1.19 -27.55 -10.23
C ASP A 205 0.11 -28.16 -9.68
N ALA A 206 0.03 -29.36 -9.10
CA ALA A 206 1.20 -30.06 -8.58
C ALA A 206 2.20 -30.40 -9.70
N GLN A 207 1.72 -30.86 -10.86
CA GLN A 207 2.54 -31.14 -12.04
C GLN A 207 3.19 -29.87 -12.59
N ILE A 208 2.49 -28.74 -12.61
CA ILE A 208 3.08 -27.44 -12.96
C ILE A 208 4.23 -27.09 -12.02
N LYS A 209 4.00 -27.17 -10.71
CA LYS A 209 5.02 -26.85 -9.70
C LYS A 209 6.20 -27.84 -9.73
N ALA A 210 5.98 -29.08 -10.18
CA ALA A 210 7.02 -30.08 -10.46
C ALA A 210 7.73 -29.88 -11.82
N GLY A 211 7.28 -28.96 -12.66
CA GLY A 211 7.80 -28.74 -14.02
C GLY A 211 7.36 -29.77 -15.06
N GLU A 212 6.33 -30.57 -14.77
CA GLU A 212 5.77 -31.62 -15.64
C GLU A 212 4.65 -31.08 -16.54
N ASN A 213 4.96 -30.03 -17.30
CA ASN A 213 3.99 -29.23 -18.07
C ASN A 213 3.11 -30.06 -19.03
N GLU A 214 3.67 -31.06 -19.73
CA GLU A 214 2.87 -31.91 -20.62
C GLU A 214 1.87 -32.80 -19.87
N ALA A 215 2.27 -33.33 -18.72
CA ALA A 215 1.39 -34.11 -17.86
C ALA A 215 0.28 -33.22 -17.27
N ALA A 216 0.64 -32.01 -16.84
CA ALA A 216 -0.32 -31.00 -16.36
C ALA A 216 -1.40 -30.71 -17.39
N LEU A 217 -1.05 -30.48 -18.66
CA LEU A 217 -2.04 -30.22 -19.72
C LEU A 217 -3.02 -31.40 -19.92
N LYS A 218 -2.54 -32.64 -19.78
CA LYS A 218 -3.40 -33.83 -19.87
C LYS A 218 -4.37 -33.90 -18.69
N SER A 219 -3.86 -33.69 -17.48
CA SER A 219 -4.66 -33.68 -16.24
C SER A 219 -5.73 -32.57 -16.26
N ILE A 220 -5.34 -31.36 -16.68
CA ILE A 220 -6.24 -30.21 -16.81
C ILE A 220 -7.34 -30.49 -17.84
N LYS A 221 -6.98 -31.02 -19.02
CA LYS A 221 -7.95 -31.38 -20.05
C LYS A 221 -8.95 -32.43 -19.54
N LYS A 222 -8.47 -33.42 -18.79
CA LYS A 222 -9.34 -34.43 -18.16
C LYS A 222 -10.30 -33.79 -17.17
N GLY A 223 -9.83 -32.89 -16.31
CA GLY A 223 -10.65 -32.15 -15.35
C GLY A 223 -11.73 -31.28 -15.99
N ILE A 224 -11.40 -30.53 -17.05
CA ILE A 224 -12.36 -29.71 -17.82
C ILE A 224 -13.51 -30.58 -18.37
N ASN A 225 -13.18 -31.76 -18.89
CA ASN A 225 -14.16 -32.65 -19.50
C ASN A 225 -15.14 -33.29 -18.51
N LEU A 226 -14.85 -33.24 -17.20
CA LEU A 226 -15.76 -33.75 -16.16
C LEU A 226 -16.92 -32.78 -15.88
N ASN A 227 -16.86 -31.52 -16.35
CA ASN A 227 -17.92 -30.52 -16.30
C ASN A 227 -18.65 -30.42 -14.94
N ARG A 228 -17.87 -30.20 -13.87
CA ARG A 228 -18.38 -30.03 -12.49
C ARG A 228 -18.38 -28.56 -12.09
N GLU A 229 -19.18 -28.21 -11.08
CA GLU A 229 -19.27 -26.85 -10.53
C GLU A 229 -17.98 -26.40 -9.82
N TYR A 230 -17.21 -27.35 -9.25
CA TYR A 230 -15.96 -27.05 -8.53
C TYR A 230 -14.80 -27.99 -8.90
N PRO A 231 -13.61 -27.45 -9.20
CA PRO A 231 -13.33 -26.05 -9.53
C PRO A 231 -14.00 -25.68 -10.85
N SER A 232 -14.29 -24.39 -11.06
CA SER A 232 -14.97 -23.96 -12.29
C SER A 232 -14.16 -24.28 -13.54
N LYS A 233 -14.83 -24.37 -14.69
CA LYS A 233 -14.17 -24.53 -15.99
C LYS A 233 -13.13 -23.42 -16.21
N GLU A 234 -13.43 -22.20 -15.76
CA GLU A 234 -12.56 -21.04 -15.78
C GLU A 234 -11.29 -21.27 -14.94
N ALA A 235 -11.40 -21.85 -13.74
CA ALA A 235 -10.24 -22.18 -12.92
C ALA A 235 -9.27 -23.13 -13.64
N PHE A 236 -9.80 -24.15 -14.33
CA PHE A 236 -8.98 -25.01 -15.18
C PHE A 236 -8.36 -24.30 -16.38
N LEU A 237 -9.07 -23.34 -16.98
CA LEU A 237 -8.54 -22.54 -18.08
C LEU A 237 -7.40 -21.62 -17.61
N ILE A 238 -7.51 -21.02 -16.43
CA ILE A 238 -6.42 -20.27 -15.79
C ILE A 238 -5.21 -21.18 -15.56
N LEU A 239 -5.45 -22.39 -15.04
CA LEU A 239 -4.38 -23.37 -14.81
C LEU A 239 -3.71 -23.82 -16.11
N LYS A 240 -4.50 -24.00 -17.18
CA LYS A 240 -4.00 -24.31 -18.54
C LYS A 240 -3.12 -23.18 -19.08
N ASP A 241 -3.56 -21.94 -18.91
CA ASP A 241 -2.85 -20.76 -19.37
C ASP A 241 -1.48 -20.62 -18.66
N ARG A 242 -1.42 -20.88 -17.35
CA ARG A 242 -0.14 -20.94 -16.62
C ARG A 242 0.87 -21.88 -17.26
N VAL A 243 0.43 -23.06 -17.71
CA VAL A 243 1.30 -24.02 -18.43
C VAL A 243 1.76 -23.46 -19.78
N GLN A 244 0.85 -22.84 -20.53
CA GLN A 244 1.14 -22.31 -21.87
C GLN A 244 2.09 -21.11 -21.83
N ARG A 245 1.92 -20.22 -20.85
CA ARG A 245 2.87 -19.13 -20.55
C ARG A 245 4.26 -19.66 -20.19
N ALA A 246 4.33 -20.68 -19.32
CA ALA A 246 5.59 -21.33 -18.93
C ALA A 246 6.32 -22.01 -20.12
N GLN A 247 5.59 -22.35 -21.19
CA GLN A 247 6.13 -22.92 -22.43
C GLN A 247 6.42 -21.88 -23.53
N GLY A 248 6.29 -20.58 -23.25
CA GLY A 248 6.53 -19.51 -24.24
C GLY A 248 5.52 -19.48 -25.39
N LYS A 249 4.39 -20.20 -25.28
CA LYS A 249 3.32 -20.22 -26.29
C LYS A 249 2.34 -19.09 -25.99
N ARG A 250 2.51 -17.93 -26.63
CA ARG A 250 1.48 -16.87 -26.70
C ARG A 250 0.40 -17.30 -27.70
N ASN A 251 -0.70 -17.89 -27.22
CA ASN A 251 -1.90 -18.11 -28.04
C ASN A 251 -3.18 -17.66 -27.33
N ILE A 252 -3.64 -16.46 -27.69
CA ILE A 252 -4.99 -15.95 -28.04
C ILE A 252 -6.26 -16.56 -27.39
N ILE A 253 -6.22 -17.20 -26.21
CA ILE A 253 -7.42 -17.37 -25.37
C ILE A 253 -7.00 -17.39 -23.89
N GLY A 254 -6.73 -16.22 -23.31
CA GLY A 254 -6.33 -16.07 -21.92
C GLY A 254 -5.80 -14.66 -21.68
N TYR A 255 -6.41 -13.94 -20.75
CA TYR A 255 -6.20 -12.52 -20.46
C TYR A 255 -4.73 -12.11 -20.61
N VAL A 256 -4.47 -11.16 -21.50
CA VAL A 256 -3.19 -10.47 -21.50
C VAL A 256 -3.10 -9.77 -20.14
N SER A 257 -1.98 -9.87 -19.43
CA SER A 257 -1.81 -9.18 -18.13
C SER A 257 -2.03 -7.66 -18.23
N SER A 258 -2.00 -7.08 -19.44
CA SER A 258 -2.44 -5.72 -19.77
C SER A 258 -3.97 -5.49 -19.75
N GLU A 259 -4.78 -6.46 -19.35
CA GLU A 259 -6.25 -6.37 -19.23
C GLU A 259 -6.73 -6.57 -17.78
N LEU A 260 -5.82 -6.41 -16.81
CA LEU A 260 -6.13 -6.43 -15.38
C LEU A 260 -6.11 -5.01 -14.82
N TYR A 261 -7.22 -4.63 -14.18
CA TYR A 261 -7.44 -3.27 -13.69
C TYR A 261 -7.53 -3.28 -12.16
N PRO A 262 -6.85 -2.36 -11.45
CA PRO A 262 -6.90 -2.25 -10.00
C PRO A 262 -8.32 -2.09 -9.47
N ALA A 263 -8.72 -2.96 -8.54
CA ALA A 263 -10.06 -2.96 -7.96
C ALA A 263 -9.98 -3.02 -6.43
N SER A 264 -10.45 -1.96 -5.78
CA SER A 264 -10.42 -1.82 -4.33
C SER A 264 -11.72 -2.22 -3.65
N VAL A 265 -11.60 -2.83 -2.47
CA VAL A 265 -12.71 -3.22 -1.60
C VAL A 265 -12.47 -2.65 -0.22
N ARG A 266 -13.50 -1.98 0.33
CA ARG A 266 -13.52 -1.54 1.73
C ARG A 266 -13.83 -2.74 2.63
N THR A 267 -12.99 -2.98 3.62
CA THR A 267 -13.15 -4.04 4.63
C THR A 267 -13.06 -3.44 6.04
N ILE A 268 -13.26 -4.27 7.06
CA ILE A 268 -13.05 -3.88 8.47
C ILE A 268 -11.59 -3.55 8.79
N GLU A 269 -10.64 -4.00 7.95
CA GLU A 269 -9.20 -3.75 8.08
C GLU A 269 -8.72 -2.61 7.15
N GLY A 270 -9.66 -1.82 6.62
CA GLY A 270 -9.38 -0.76 5.65
C GLY A 270 -9.56 -1.18 4.20
N ILE A 271 -9.00 -0.41 3.28
CA ILE A 271 -9.13 -0.67 1.84
C ILE A 271 -8.10 -1.72 1.42
N LYS A 272 -8.56 -2.80 0.79
CA LYS A 272 -7.71 -3.81 0.16
C LYS A 272 -7.87 -3.74 -1.35
N TRP A 273 -6.80 -3.99 -2.08
CA TRP A 273 -6.74 -3.94 -3.54
C TRP A 273 -6.50 -5.32 -4.13
N GLY A 274 -7.22 -5.59 -5.21
CA GLY A 274 -7.07 -6.73 -6.11
C GLY A 274 -7.17 -6.25 -7.55
N TYR A 275 -7.52 -7.15 -8.47
CA TYR A 275 -7.64 -6.80 -9.89
C TYR A 275 -8.86 -7.47 -10.54
N ILE A 276 -9.54 -6.71 -11.38
CA ILE A 276 -10.63 -7.19 -12.25
C ILE A 276 -10.14 -7.34 -13.69
N ASN A 277 -10.83 -8.16 -14.48
CA ASN A 277 -10.67 -8.15 -15.94
C ASN A 277 -11.58 -7.08 -16.61
N ASN A 278 -11.49 -6.98 -17.93
CA ASN A 278 -12.30 -6.10 -18.78
C ASN A 278 -13.82 -6.34 -18.75
N THR A 279 -14.30 -7.41 -18.11
CA THR A 279 -15.73 -7.68 -17.90
C THR A 279 -16.23 -7.26 -16.51
N GLY A 280 -15.35 -6.74 -15.65
CA GLY A 280 -15.69 -6.40 -14.27
C GLY A 280 -15.50 -7.55 -13.27
N GLN A 281 -15.10 -8.73 -13.73
CA GLN A 281 -14.93 -9.90 -12.86
C GLN A 281 -13.61 -9.83 -12.10
N LEU A 282 -13.67 -10.09 -10.80
CA LEU A 282 -12.50 -10.15 -9.93
C LEU A 282 -11.62 -11.37 -10.28
N VAL A 283 -10.39 -11.12 -10.72
CA VAL A 283 -9.39 -12.15 -11.08
C VAL A 283 -8.38 -12.33 -9.96
N ILE A 284 -7.86 -11.24 -9.41
CA ILE A 284 -6.96 -11.26 -8.25
C ILE A 284 -7.75 -10.72 -7.06
N LYS A 285 -7.92 -11.56 -6.03
CA LYS A 285 -8.68 -11.18 -4.84
C LYS A 285 -8.02 -10.01 -4.10
N PRO A 286 -8.80 -9.09 -3.50
CA PRO A 286 -8.25 -8.01 -2.72
C PRO A 286 -7.47 -8.52 -1.51
N ASP A 287 -6.19 -8.16 -1.46
CA ASP A 287 -5.25 -8.57 -0.39
C ASP A 287 -4.09 -7.57 -0.24
N PHE A 288 -3.92 -6.65 -1.19
CA PHE A 288 -2.86 -5.64 -1.17
C PHE A 288 -3.34 -4.35 -0.48
N GLN A 289 -2.45 -3.62 0.19
CA GLN A 289 -2.77 -2.31 0.78
C GLN A 289 -2.88 -1.21 -0.28
N SER A 290 -2.13 -1.34 -1.37
CA SER A 290 -2.22 -0.50 -2.56
C SER A 290 -1.80 -1.28 -3.81
N SER A 291 -2.24 -0.80 -4.98
CA SER A 291 -1.94 -1.41 -6.27
C SER A 291 -1.85 -0.37 -7.38
N MET A 292 -0.84 -0.51 -8.24
CA MET A 292 -0.75 0.23 -9.49
C MET A 292 -1.38 -0.55 -10.66
N ASP A 293 -1.68 0.15 -11.75
CA ASP A 293 -2.11 -0.47 -13.01
C ASP A 293 -1.04 -1.45 -13.52
N PHE A 294 -1.49 -2.52 -14.19
CA PHE A 294 -0.58 -3.38 -14.93
C PHE A 294 0.10 -2.61 -16.07
N GLN A 295 1.41 -2.74 -16.16
CA GLN A 295 2.22 -2.11 -17.21
C GLN A 295 2.27 -2.98 -18.47
N ASP A 296 2.78 -2.44 -19.57
CA ASP A 296 2.89 -3.13 -20.87
C ASP A 296 3.72 -4.43 -20.79
N ASN A 297 4.64 -4.53 -19.82
CA ASN A 297 5.42 -5.74 -19.55
C ASN A 297 4.63 -6.82 -18.78
N GLY A 298 3.37 -6.55 -18.44
CA GLY A 298 2.50 -7.50 -17.76
C GLY A 298 2.74 -7.63 -16.25
N LEU A 299 3.37 -6.63 -15.64
CA LEU A 299 3.66 -6.57 -14.21
C LEU A 299 2.93 -5.40 -13.55
N ALA A 300 2.59 -5.59 -12.29
CA ALA A 300 2.02 -4.53 -11.46
C ALA A 300 2.79 -4.40 -10.15
N ILE A 301 2.91 -3.15 -9.71
CA ILE A 301 3.55 -2.82 -8.43
C ILE A 301 2.43 -2.77 -7.38
N VAL A 302 2.61 -3.48 -6.27
CA VAL A 302 1.63 -3.61 -5.19
C VAL A 302 2.31 -3.46 -3.83
N SER A 303 1.58 -3.05 -2.80
CA SER A 303 2.08 -3.05 -1.43
C SER A 303 1.40 -4.11 -0.57
N LYS A 304 2.21 -4.75 0.28
CA LYS A 304 1.76 -5.72 1.28
C LYS A 304 2.67 -5.64 2.50
N ASN A 305 2.07 -5.57 3.70
CA ASN A 305 2.78 -5.35 4.96
C ASN A 305 3.69 -4.11 4.93
N ASP A 306 3.13 -3.00 4.43
CA ASP A 306 3.75 -1.68 4.32
C ASP A 306 4.96 -1.60 3.39
N ASN A 307 5.24 -2.67 2.65
CA ASN A 307 6.34 -2.75 1.69
C ASN A 307 5.81 -3.00 0.28
N MET A 308 6.47 -2.40 -0.70
CA MET A 308 6.19 -2.56 -2.12
C MET A 308 6.93 -3.77 -2.70
N GLY A 309 6.23 -4.48 -3.57
CA GLY A 309 6.72 -5.59 -4.39
C GLY A 309 6.13 -5.51 -5.80
N VAL A 310 6.47 -6.48 -6.64
CA VAL A 310 5.98 -6.57 -8.01
C VAL A 310 5.35 -7.93 -8.23
N ILE A 311 4.13 -7.95 -8.76
CA ILE A 311 3.40 -9.16 -9.11
C ILE A 311 3.24 -9.30 -10.63
N ASN A 312 3.07 -10.53 -11.08
CA ASN A 312 2.60 -10.83 -12.43
C ASN A 312 1.07 -11.01 -12.46
N GLY A 313 0.50 -11.25 -13.65
CA GLY A 313 -0.94 -11.46 -13.84
C GLY A 313 -1.54 -12.68 -13.13
N ASP A 314 -0.71 -13.56 -12.56
CA ASP A 314 -1.15 -14.71 -11.75
C ASP A 314 -1.07 -14.42 -10.24
N ALA A 315 -0.93 -13.15 -9.86
CA ALA A 315 -0.72 -12.67 -8.49
C ALA A 315 0.55 -13.23 -7.81
N ASN A 316 1.51 -13.77 -8.59
CA ASN A 316 2.78 -14.22 -8.05
C ASN A 316 3.73 -13.04 -7.94
N PHE A 317 4.35 -12.88 -6.76
CA PHE A 317 5.48 -11.96 -6.62
C PHE A 317 6.64 -12.40 -7.53
N VAL A 318 7.03 -11.47 -8.40
CA VAL A 318 8.26 -11.42 -9.20
C VAL A 318 9.35 -10.71 -8.41
N ILE A 319 8.97 -9.69 -7.63
CA ILE A 319 9.80 -9.03 -6.63
C ILE A 319 9.02 -9.05 -5.32
N ASP A 320 9.57 -9.68 -4.28
CA ASP A 320 8.91 -9.79 -2.97
C ASP A 320 8.74 -8.41 -2.30
N PRO A 321 7.69 -8.21 -1.48
CA PRO A 321 7.41 -6.93 -0.84
C PRO A 321 8.39 -6.68 0.32
N GLN A 322 9.47 -5.94 0.03
CA GLN A 322 10.54 -5.59 0.98
C GLN A 322 11.15 -4.19 0.71
N TYR A 323 10.51 -3.41 -0.15
CA TYR A 323 11.00 -2.12 -0.61
C TYR A 323 10.06 -1.03 -0.12
N ASP A 324 10.63 0.09 0.32
CA ASP A 324 9.84 1.25 0.73
C ASP A 324 9.14 1.85 -0.50
N TYR A 325 9.80 1.83 -1.65
CA TYR A 325 9.25 2.29 -2.91
C TYR A 325 9.81 1.55 -4.13
N ILE A 326 8.99 1.38 -5.17
CA ILE A 326 9.35 0.81 -6.46
C ILE A 326 8.80 1.70 -7.58
N GLU A 327 9.66 2.15 -8.47
CA GLU A 327 9.33 2.93 -9.65
C GLU A 327 8.75 2.06 -10.78
N LYS A 328 7.96 2.69 -11.65
CA LYS A 328 7.46 2.05 -12.89
C LYS A 328 8.63 1.56 -13.74
N PHE A 329 8.45 0.42 -14.40
CA PHE A 329 9.45 -0.12 -15.30
C PHE A 329 9.68 0.84 -16.47
N ARG A 330 10.93 1.24 -16.68
CA ARG A 330 11.37 2.00 -17.84
C ARG A 330 12.46 1.23 -18.55
N GLU A 331 12.27 1.05 -19.86
CA GLU A 331 13.19 0.30 -20.71
C GLU A 331 13.56 -1.10 -20.18
N GLY A 332 12.60 -1.77 -19.52
CA GLY A 332 12.75 -3.10 -18.94
C GLY A 332 13.33 -3.16 -17.53
N ILE A 333 13.57 -2.01 -16.88
CA ILE A 333 14.19 -1.92 -15.55
C ILE A 333 13.28 -1.14 -14.58
N ALA A 334 13.09 -1.66 -13.37
CA ALA A 334 12.50 -0.95 -12.25
C ALA A 334 13.58 -0.58 -11.23
N ILE A 335 13.51 0.65 -10.71
CA ILE A 335 14.31 1.09 -9.56
C ILE A 335 13.48 0.93 -8.29
N ALA A 336 14.06 0.30 -7.28
CA ALA A 336 13.46 0.13 -5.97
C ALA A 336 14.41 0.65 -4.90
N ASN A 337 13.88 1.14 -3.77
CA ASN A 337 14.71 1.53 -2.64
C ASN A 337 14.18 0.99 -1.31
N ASN A 338 15.09 0.82 -0.37
CA ASN A 338 14.78 0.67 1.05
C ASN A 338 15.90 1.29 1.90
N ARG A 339 15.86 1.11 3.22
CA ARG A 339 16.90 1.57 4.15
C ARG A 339 18.35 1.16 3.79
N ASN A 340 18.54 0.12 2.98
CA ASN A 340 19.86 -0.39 2.59
C ASN A 340 20.37 0.17 1.24
N GLY A 341 19.57 0.99 0.55
CA GLY A 341 19.94 1.66 -0.69
C GLY A 341 18.97 1.42 -1.84
N TYR A 342 19.48 1.58 -3.06
CA TYR A 342 18.74 1.55 -4.33
C TYR A 342 19.12 0.32 -5.15
N TYR A 343 18.13 -0.28 -5.81
CA TYR A 343 18.23 -1.56 -6.48
C TYR A 343 17.62 -1.45 -7.88
N ALA A 344 18.30 -2.01 -8.88
CA ALA A 344 17.75 -2.15 -10.22
C ALA A 344 17.30 -3.59 -10.47
N PHE A 345 16.09 -3.77 -10.96
CA PHE A 345 15.50 -5.08 -11.26
C PHE A 345 15.08 -5.18 -12.73
N SER A 346 15.32 -6.32 -13.36
CA SER A 346 14.70 -6.66 -14.63
C SER A 346 13.23 -7.04 -14.46
N ASP A 347 12.49 -7.09 -15.56
CA ASP A 347 11.12 -7.61 -15.66
C ASP A 347 10.96 -9.06 -15.14
N THR A 348 12.02 -9.87 -15.17
CA THR A 348 12.05 -11.20 -14.56
C THR A 348 12.24 -11.21 -13.04
N GLY A 349 12.40 -10.04 -12.41
CA GLY A 349 12.66 -9.90 -10.97
C GLY A 349 14.12 -10.14 -10.58
N LYS A 350 15.01 -10.32 -11.55
CA LYS A 350 16.45 -10.47 -11.28
C LYS A 350 17.03 -9.12 -10.87
N LYS A 351 17.65 -9.06 -9.69
CA LYS A 351 18.49 -7.92 -9.29
C LYS A 351 19.66 -7.79 -10.27
N ILE A 352 19.77 -6.65 -10.93
CA ILE A 352 20.84 -6.34 -11.87
C ILE A 352 22.03 -5.76 -11.10
N PHE A 353 21.80 -4.71 -10.32
CA PHE A 353 22.81 -4.05 -9.49
C PHE A 353 22.18 -3.37 -8.28
N GLN A 354 23.03 -2.86 -7.38
CA GLN A 354 22.62 -2.11 -6.19
C GLN A 354 23.62 -0.96 -5.92
N TYR A 355 23.10 0.18 -5.49
CA TYR A 355 23.86 1.34 -5.03
C TYR A 355 23.42 1.73 -3.61
N LYS A 356 24.31 2.36 -2.84
CA LYS A 356 23.98 2.88 -1.50
C LYS A 356 23.09 4.13 -1.58
N ASN A 357 23.37 5.00 -2.53
CA ASN A 357 22.70 6.28 -2.72
C ASN A 357 21.74 6.23 -3.91
N TYR A 358 21.04 7.35 -4.14
CA TYR A 358 20.03 7.53 -5.17
C TYR A 358 20.50 7.11 -6.57
N ILE A 359 19.60 6.41 -7.28
CA ILE A 359 19.67 6.10 -8.70
C ILE A 359 18.38 6.62 -9.33
N GLY A 360 18.50 7.39 -10.41
CA GLY A 360 17.36 7.87 -11.17
C GLY A 360 16.79 6.81 -12.12
N ASN A 361 15.71 7.18 -12.81
CA ASN A 361 15.14 6.36 -13.86
C ASN A 361 16.07 6.22 -15.07
N PHE A 362 15.91 5.10 -15.78
CA PHE A 362 16.54 4.91 -17.08
C PHE A 362 15.87 5.74 -18.17
N ASN A 363 16.69 6.46 -18.94
CA ASN A 363 16.33 7.12 -20.19
C ASN A 363 17.53 7.03 -21.16
N GLU A 364 17.28 6.62 -22.41
CA GLU A 364 18.29 6.35 -23.44
C GLU A 364 19.42 5.44 -22.94
N GLY A 365 19.02 4.40 -22.19
CA GLY A 365 19.91 3.39 -21.62
C GLY A 365 20.84 3.85 -20.50
N LYS A 366 20.62 5.05 -19.93
CA LYS A 366 21.41 5.60 -18.82
C LYS A 366 20.52 6.05 -17.68
N ALA A 367 21.04 6.00 -16.48
CA ALA A 367 20.41 6.55 -15.29
C ALA A 367 21.41 7.42 -14.53
N THR A 368 20.93 8.48 -13.87
CA THR A 368 21.77 9.26 -12.96
C THR A 368 22.06 8.47 -11.69
N PHE A 369 23.25 8.63 -11.13
CA PHE A 369 23.60 8.09 -9.80
C PHE A 369 24.26 9.15 -8.95
N VAL A 370 24.15 9.02 -7.62
CA VAL A 370 24.70 9.98 -6.66
C VAL A 370 25.91 9.43 -5.90
N GLU A 371 26.96 10.24 -5.82
CA GLU A 371 28.07 10.11 -4.89
C GLU A 371 28.14 11.30 -3.94
N ILE A 372 28.86 11.13 -2.83
CA ILE A 372 29.15 12.21 -1.89
C ILE A 372 30.47 12.84 -2.33
N GLY A 373 30.41 14.09 -2.79
CA GLY A 373 31.57 14.86 -3.20
C GLY A 373 32.32 15.49 -2.02
N ILE A 374 33.29 16.34 -2.36
CA ILE A 374 34.00 17.20 -1.39
C ILE A 374 32.95 18.09 -0.69
N ASP A 375 33.09 18.30 0.62
CA ASP A 375 32.16 19.06 1.47
C ASP A 375 30.79 18.38 1.73
N SER A 376 30.69 17.05 1.56
CA SER A 376 29.46 16.27 1.78
C SER A 376 28.28 16.62 0.86
N GLN A 377 28.54 17.35 -0.23
CA GLN A 377 27.52 17.67 -1.23
C GLN A 377 27.23 16.45 -2.13
N TRP A 378 26.00 16.34 -2.62
CA TRP A 378 25.64 15.29 -3.58
C TRP A 378 26.14 15.67 -4.96
N ILE A 379 26.84 14.75 -5.62
CA ILE A 379 27.30 14.89 -6.99
C ILE A 379 26.78 13.74 -7.84
N TYR A 380 26.42 14.06 -9.07
CA TYR A 380 25.76 13.17 -10.00
C TYR A 380 26.74 12.71 -11.10
N GLY A 381 26.61 11.44 -11.47
CA GLY A 381 27.17 10.85 -12.68
C GLY A 381 26.13 10.01 -13.42
N TYR A 382 26.54 9.21 -14.39
CA TYR A 382 25.66 8.30 -15.14
C TYR A 382 26.15 6.87 -15.16
N VAL A 383 25.22 5.93 -14.99
CA VAL A 383 25.42 4.49 -15.12
C VAL A 383 24.64 3.94 -16.30
N ASP A 384 25.14 2.85 -16.89
CA ASP A 384 24.40 2.07 -17.88
C ASP A 384 23.40 1.09 -17.22
N LYS A 385 22.66 0.36 -18.05
CA LYS A 385 21.68 -0.66 -17.61
C LYS A 385 22.26 -1.80 -16.77
N ASN A 386 23.58 -2.00 -16.79
CA ASN A 386 24.27 -3.01 -16.00
C ASN A 386 24.84 -2.42 -14.69
N GLY A 387 24.62 -1.14 -14.42
CA GLY A 387 25.16 -0.43 -13.27
C GLY A 387 26.62 -0.04 -13.44
N LYS A 388 27.17 -0.08 -14.65
CA LYS A 388 28.53 0.38 -14.91
C LYS A 388 28.53 1.89 -15.06
N VAL A 389 29.41 2.56 -14.32
CA VAL A 389 29.65 4.01 -14.48
C VAL A 389 30.16 4.29 -15.89
N VAL A 390 29.37 5.03 -16.66
CA VAL A 390 29.72 5.48 -18.02
C VAL A 390 30.16 6.94 -18.04
N ILE A 391 29.72 7.73 -17.06
CA ILE A 391 30.18 9.10 -16.84
C ILE A 391 30.37 9.27 -15.33
N ALA A 392 31.60 9.57 -14.90
CA ALA A 392 31.94 9.73 -13.49
C ALA A 392 31.16 10.87 -12.83
N ALA A 393 30.91 10.73 -11.52
CA ALA A 393 30.19 11.76 -10.78
C ALA A 393 31.03 13.03 -10.63
N LYS A 394 30.54 14.14 -11.18
CA LYS A 394 31.21 15.46 -11.13
C LYS A 394 30.26 16.65 -11.29
N TYR A 395 28.95 16.37 -11.31
CA TYR A 395 27.92 17.37 -11.58
C TYR A 395 27.10 17.65 -10.32
N GLU A 396 26.75 18.90 -10.03
CA GLU A 396 25.78 19.23 -8.97
C GLU A 396 24.33 19.16 -9.45
N VAL A 397 24.11 19.20 -10.77
CA VAL A 397 22.83 18.94 -11.44
C VAL A 397 23.07 18.04 -12.65
N ALA A 398 22.28 16.99 -12.81
CA ALA A 398 22.34 16.10 -13.98
C ALA A 398 20.92 15.72 -14.44
N ASN A 399 20.55 16.18 -15.62
CA ASN A 399 19.25 15.84 -16.21
C ASN A 399 19.33 14.57 -17.06
N ASN A 400 18.18 13.99 -17.40
CA ASN A 400 18.16 12.80 -18.24
C ASN A 400 18.66 13.09 -19.66
N PHE A 401 19.29 12.10 -20.28
CA PHE A 401 19.58 12.14 -21.71
C PHE A 401 18.29 12.17 -22.52
N ASN A 402 18.23 13.06 -23.50
CA ASN A 402 17.19 13.12 -24.51
C ASN A 402 17.83 13.52 -25.85
N ASN A 403 17.58 12.72 -26.90
CA ASN A 403 18.23 12.81 -28.21
C ASN A 403 19.77 12.91 -28.09
N ASP A 404 20.38 11.99 -27.34
CA ASP A 404 21.84 11.89 -27.13
C ASP A 404 22.48 13.11 -26.46
N LYS A 405 21.70 13.97 -25.78
CA LYS A 405 22.19 15.15 -25.07
C LYS A 405 21.63 15.20 -23.66
N ALA A 406 22.45 15.65 -22.72
CA ALA A 406 22.01 15.98 -21.37
C ALA A 406 22.54 17.36 -20.97
N VAL A 407 21.70 18.13 -20.25
CA VAL A 407 22.13 19.38 -19.61
C VAL A 407 22.57 19.05 -18.19
N VAL A 408 23.81 19.40 -17.88
CA VAL A 408 24.45 19.14 -16.59
C VAL A 408 25.06 20.42 -16.03
N LYS A 409 25.27 20.48 -14.72
CA LYS A 409 25.99 21.60 -14.08
C LYS A 409 27.21 21.06 -13.35
N LEU A 410 28.40 21.55 -13.70
CA LEU A 410 29.62 21.20 -12.97
C LEU A 410 29.58 21.78 -11.55
N VAL A 411 30.13 21.06 -10.59
CA VAL A 411 30.31 21.54 -9.22
C VAL A 411 31.04 22.88 -9.22
N LYS A 412 30.42 23.94 -8.67
CA LYS A 412 30.99 25.30 -8.63
C LYS A 412 31.40 25.81 -10.04
N GLY A 413 30.79 25.27 -11.08
CA GLY A 413 31.14 25.50 -12.48
C GLY A 413 29.94 25.84 -13.37
N PRO A 414 30.16 25.91 -14.70
CA PRO A 414 29.12 26.26 -15.66
C PRO A 414 28.12 25.11 -15.86
N TYR A 415 26.99 25.47 -16.49
CA TYR A 415 26.13 24.48 -17.13
C TYR A 415 26.75 24.04 -18.45
N GLU A 416 26.54 22.78 -18.83
CA GLU A 416 27.06 22.18 -20.05
C GLU A 416 26.00 21.30 -20.73
N ILE A 417 26.01 21.26 -22.06
CA ILE A 417 25.44 20.14 -22.81
C ILE A 417 26.56 19.12 -22.98
N ILE A 418 26.29 17.86 -22.64
CA ILE A 418 27.22 16.75 -22.82
C ILE A 418 26.66 15.71 -23.81
N ASP A 419 27.57 15.02 -24.49
CA ASP A 419 27.27 13.85 -25.30
C ASP A 419 27.12 12.58 -24.43
N PRO A 420 26.70 11.42 -24.99
CA PRO A 420 26.52 10.19 -24.22
C PRO A 420 27.80 9.60 -23.63
N LYS A 421 28.98 10.11 -24.02
CA LYS A 421 30.30 9.74 -23.49
C LYS A 421 30.77 10.73 -22.41
N GLY A 422 29.98 11.76 -22.11
CA GLY A 422 30.32 12.80 -21.14
C GLY A 422 31.26 13.89 -21.66
N ASN A 423 31.47 13.96 -22.99
CA ASN A 423 32.22 15.06 -23.60
C ASN A 423 31.34 16.31 -23.66
N THR A 424 31.91 17.45 -23.26
CA THR A 424 31.23 18.74 -23.37
C THR A 424 31.03 19.12 -24.83
N ILE A 425 29.77 19.30 -25.23
CA ILE A 425 29.36 19.84 -26.53
C ILE A 425 29.34 21.37 -26.47
N GLN A 426 28.75 21.93 -25.41
CA GLN A 426 28.65 23.37 -25.20
C GLN A 426 28.71 23.69 -23.70
N SER A 427 29.32 24.81 -23.34
CA SER A 427 29.35 25.36 -21.98
C SER A 427 28.67 26.72 -21.92
N PHE A 428 27.96 26.99 -20.83
CA PHE A 428 27.17 28.22 -20.63
C PHE A 428 27.59 28.93 -19.35
N LYS A 429 27.93 30.22 -19.47
CA LYS A 429 28.28 31.09 -18.34
C LYS A 429 27.04 31.78 -17.76
N TYR A 430 25.95 31.03 -17.62
CA TYR A 430 24.70 31.50 -17.04
C TYR A 430 24.45 30.84 -15.68
N PRO A 431 23.86 31.57 -14.71
CA PRO A 431 23.52 31.01 -13.39
C PRO A 431 22.46 29.92 -13.44
N PHE A 432 21.66 29.87 -14.51
CA PHE A 432 20.66 28.83 -14.74
C PHE A 432 20.53 28.53 -16.23
N VAL A 433 20.55 27.24 -16.56
CA VAL A 433 20.17 26.70 -17.87
C VAL A 433 19.32 25.46 -17.61
N GLY A 434 18.10 25.44 -18.16
CA GLY A 434 17.18 24.31 -18.06
C GLY A 434 17.44 23.26 -19.12
N ASP A 435 16.57 22.25 -19.16
CA ASP A 435 16.65 21.18 -20.16
C ASP A 435 16.51 21.66 -21.59
N ILE A 436 17.15 20.91 -22.48
CA ILE A 436 17.00 21.08 -23.91
C ILE A 436 15.67 20.48 -24.39
N SER A 437 14.87 21.30 -25.06
CA SER A 437 13.64 20.85 -25.71
C SER A 437 13.47 21.53 -27.06
N GLU A 438 13.34 20.72 -28.10
CA GLU A 438 13.24 21.16 -29.51
C GLU A 438 14.29 22.19 -29.97
N GLY A 439 15.53 22.06 -29.46
CA GLY A 439 16.68 22.89 -29.81
C GLY A 439 16.81 24.21 -29.02
N LEU A 440 15.93 24.46 -28.05
CA LEU A 440 15.96 25.63 -27.18
C LEU A 440 16.11 25.22 -25.72
N LEU A 441 16.79 26.07 -24.94
CA LEU A 441 16.98 25.91 -23.50
C LEU A 441 16.50 27.17 -22.79
N ILE A 442 15.79 26.98 -21.68
CA ILE A 442 15.43 28.08 -20.78
C ILE A 442 16.71 28.55 -20.08
N PHE A 443 16.91 29.86 -19.93
CA PHE A 443 18.05 30.38 -19.18
C PHE A 443 17.69 31.64 -18.39
N LYS A 444 18.58 32.00 -17.45
CA LYS A 444 18.60 33.31 -16.79
C LYS A 444 19.97 33.95 -16.93
N GLU A 445 20.02 35.27 -17.13
CA GLU A 445 21.29 36.02 -17.09
C GLU A 445 21.83 36.23 -15.68
N LYS A 446 20.93 36.37 -14.69
CA LYS A 446 21.23 36.60 -13.28
C LYS A 446 20.39 35.66 -12.42
N SER A 447 20.85 35.30 -11.23
CA SER A 447 20.14 34.33 -10.37
C SER A 447 18.71 34.76 -10.01
N ASP A 448 18.51 36.05 -9.76
CA ASP A 448 17.23 36.72 -9.52
C ASP A 448 16.58 37.28 -10.80
N GLY A 449 17.16 36.99 -11.97
CA GLY A 449 16.70 37.47 -13.26
C GLY A 449 15.46 36.76 -13.78
N LYS A 450 14.93 37.33 -14.86
CA LYS A 450 13.84 36.78 -15.66
C LYS A 450 14.34 35.63 -16.54
N PHE A 451 13.40 34.84 -17.04
CA PHE A 451 13.66 33.74 -17.95
C PHE A 451 13.62 34.21 -19.41
N GLY A 452 14.55 33.68 -20.21
CA GLY A 452 14.59 33.77 -21.66
C GLY A 452 14.91 32.42 -22.28
N TYR A 453 15.20 32.39 -23.58
CA TYR A 453 15.58 31.17 -24.30
C TYR A 453 16.86 31.37 -25.11
N ILE A 454 17.75 30.39 -25.02
CA ILE A 454 18.98 30.29 -25.82
C ILE A 454 18.90 29.05 -26.72
N ASN A 455 19.62 29.08 -27.82
CA ASN A 455 19.87 27.89 -28.63
C ASN A 455 20.99 27.03 -28.04
N GLU A 456 21.21 25.85 -28.60
CA GLU A 456 22.26 24.92 -28.16
C GLU A 456 23.69 25.47 -28.21
N LYS A 457 23.94 26.53 -29.00
CA LYS A 457 25.25 27.21 -29.09
C LYS A 457 25.40 28.35 -28.07
N GLY A 458 24.37 28.60 -27.24
CA GLY A 458 24.33 29.68 -26.26
C GLY A 458 23.93 31.03 -26.82
N GLY A 459 23.53 31.11 -28.10
CA GLY A 459 22.99 32.34 -28.66
C GLY A 459 21.59 32.61 -28.11
N VAL A 460 21.36 33.82 -27.61
CA VAL A 460 20.04 34.26 -27.14
C VAL A 460 19.08 34.30 -28.32
N VAL A 461 17.98 33.54 -28.22
CA VAL A 461 16.90 33.51 -29.23
C VAL A 461 15.74 34.38 -28.75
N ILE A 462 15.45 34.35 -27.45
CA ILE A 462 14.42 35.18 -26.83
C ILE A 462 15.02 35.80 -25.57
N GLU A 463 15.07 37.13 -25.55
CA GLU A 463 15.62 37.91 -24.43
C GLU A 463 14.90 37.60 -23.10
N PRO A 464 15.62 37.57 -21.97
CA PRO A 464 15.03 37.35 -20.65
C PRO A 464 13.98 38.40 -20.30
N LYS A 465 12.70 37.99 -20.30
CA LYS A 465 11.58 38.90 -20.01
C LYS A 465 10.40 38.25 -19.28
N PHE A 466 10.44 36.93 -19.08
CA PHE A 466 9.36 36.17 -18.47
C PHE A 466 9.61 35.95 -16.97
N GLY A 467 8.60 36.11 -16.12
CA GLY A 467 8.66 35.74 -14.71
C GLY A 467 8.76 34.23 -14.51
N SER A 468 8.11 33.45 -15.39
CA SER A 468 8.32 32.01 -15.53
C SER A 468 8.19 31.57 -16.99
N ALA A 469 8.81 30.44 -17.34
CA ALA A 469 8.84 29.88 -18.68
C ALA A 469 8.86 28.33 -18.62
N GLU A 470 8.14 27.68 -19.53
CA GLU A 470 8.15 26.22 -19.71
C GLU A 470 8.95 25.80 -20.96
N PRO A 471 9.47 24.56 -21.03
CA PRO A 471 10.17 24.10 -22.23
C PRO A 471 9.27 24.09 -23.47
N PHE A 472 9.85 24.34 -24.64
CA PHE A 472 9.13 24.27 -25.90
C PHE A 472 8.63 22.85 -26.19
N LYS A 473 7.35 22.72 -26.54
CA LYS A 473 6.71 21.48 -27.00
C LYS A 473 5.76 21.79 -28.16
N ASN A 474 5.85 20.98 -29.22
CA ASN A 474 5.15 21.15 -30.48
C ASN A 474 5.25 22.59 -31.03
N GLY A 475 6.45 23.19 -30.98
CA GLY A 475 6.69 24.53 -31.51
C GLY A 475 6.23 25.69 -30.65
N SER A 476 5.68 25.45 -29.45
CA SER A 476 5.15 26.48 -28.56
C SER A 476 5.61 26.32 -27.11
N ALA A 477 5.60 27.40 -26.33
CA ALA A 477 5.93 27.37 -24.91
C ALA A 477 4.97 28.24 -24.10
N VAL A 478 4.61 27.77 -22.90
CA VAL A 478 3.85 28.54 -21.92
C VAL A 478 4.79 29.46 -21.16
N ILE A 479 4.39 30.71 -21.00
CA ILE A 479 5.13 31.72 -20.21
C ILE A 479 4.20 32.41 -19.23
N ASN A 480 4.77 33.06 -18.22
CA ASN A 480 4.09 34.04 -17.38
C ASN A 480 4.90 35.34 -17.37
N LEU A 481 4.25 36.49 -17.62
CA LEU A 481 4.91 37.80 -17.55
C LEU A 481 5.03 38.35 -16.13
N SER A 482 4.19 37.88 -15.21
CA SER A 482 4.20 38.35 -13.83
C SER A 482 5.27 37.66 -13.01
N THR A 483 5.83 38.40 -12.04
CA THR A 483 6.72 37.90 -10.98
C THR A 483 5.99 37.78 -9.63
N ASP A 484 4.71 38.17 -9.59
CA ASP A 484 3.92 38.38 -8.37
C ASP A 484 2.68 37.47 -8.41
N PHE A 485 1.73 37.64 -7.47
CA PHE A 485 0.47 36.88 -7.44
C PHE A 485 -0.47 37.15 -8.64
N GLU A 486 -0.19 38.16 -9.46
CA GLU A 486 -0.90 38.34 -10.72
C GLU A 486 -0.53 37.21 -11.68
N ASN A 487 -1.52 36.58 -12.32
CA ASN A 487 -1.27 35.55 -13.32
C ASN A 487 -1.48 36.13 -14.73
N LYS A 488 -0.41 36.13 -15.53
CA LYS A 488 -0.39 36.67 -16.90
C LYS A 488 0.20 35.61 -17.84
N TYR A 489 -0.46 34.46 -17.89
CA TYR A 489 -0.05 33.33 -18.71
C TYR A 489 -0.38 33.57 -20.18
N GLY A 490 0.61 33.30 -21.04
CA GLY A 490 0.51 33.39 -22.49
C GLY A 490 1.22 32.21 -23.16
N LEU A 491 1.01 32.06 -24.47
CA LEU A 491 1.66 31.05 -25.30
C LEU A 491 2.50 31.75 -26.35
N ILE A 492 3.76 31.35 -26.51
CA ILE A 492 4.69 31.93 -27.49
C ILE A 492 5.16 30.90 -28.51
N ASP A 493 5.54 31.37 -29.70
CA ASP A 493 6.27 30.60 -30.69
C ASP A 493 7.79 30.60 -30.40
N LYS A 494 8.56 29.85 -31.20
CA LYS A 494 10.03 29.77 -31.08
C LYS A 494 10.78 31.08 -31.31
N ASN A 495 10.13 32.09 -31.89
CA ASN A 495 10.68 33.43 -32.07
C ASN A 495 10.32 34.36 -30.90
N GLY A 496 9.54 33.88 -29.92
CA GLY A 496 9.06 34.67 -28.79
C GLY A 496 7.87 35.57 -29.09
N SER A 497 7.19 35.36 -30.24
CA SER A 497 5.95 36.04 -30.60
C SER A 497 4.77 35.41 -29.87
N PHE A 498 3.85 36.23 -29.37
CA PHE A 498 2.65 35.72 -28.69
C PHE A 498 1.68 35.08 -29.68
N ILE A 499 1.49 33.77 -29.53
CA ILE A 499 0.39 33.01 -30.14
C ILE A 499 -0.90 33.27 -29.34
N ILE A 500 -0.80 33.24 -28.01
CA ILE A 500 -1.87 33.58 -27.08
C ILE A 500 -1.37 34.69 -26.17
N GLN A 501 -2.10 35.82 -26.13
CA GLN A 501 -1.73 36.97 -25.32
C GLN A 501 -1.69 36.62 -23.83
N PRO A 502 -0.75 37.17 -23.05
CA PRO A 502 -0.52 36.85 -21.64
C PRO A 502 -1.55 37.50 -20.70
N ILE A 503 -2.83 37.18 -20.89
CA ILE A 503 -3.97 37.74 -20.14
C ILE A 503 -4.72 36.68 -19.32
N TYR A 504 -4.21 35.45 -19.30
CA TYR A 504 -4.86 34.30 -18.67
C TYR A 504 -4.31 34.00 -17.29
N ASN A 505 -5.17 33.45 -16.43
CA ASN A 505 -4.79 33.01 -15.09
C ASN A 505 -3.95 31.72 -15.13
N ASN A 506 -4.13 30.90 -16.16
CA ASN A 506 -3.39 29.66 -16.36
C ASN A 506 -3.44 29.26 -17.85
N ILE A 507 -2.41 28.59 -18.36
CA ILE A 507 -2.46 27.87 -19.64
C ILE A 507 -1.85 26.48 -19.43
N LYS A 508 -2.51 25.42 -19.89
CA LYS A 508 -2.01 24.03 -19.85
C LYS A 508 -1.82 23.51 -21.26
N LEU A 509 -0.66 22.92 -21.54
CA LEU A 509 -0.45 22.13 -22.75
C LEU A 509 -1.09 20.76 -22.57
N LEU A 510 -2.08 20.43 -23.39
CA LEU A 510 -2.85 19.19 -23.27
C LEU A 510 -2.33 18.07 -24.17
N GLY A 511 -1.31 18.34 -24.98
CA GLY A 511 -0.85 17.41 -26.02
C GLY A 511 -1.72 17.46 -27.28
N GLU A 512 -1.27 16.76 -28.32
CA GLU A 512 -1.94 16.69 -29.63
C GLU A 512 -2.43 18.03 -30.21
N ASP A 513 -1.61 19.08 -30.08
CA ASP A 513 -1.86 20.44 -30.57
C ASP A 513 -2.98 21.21 -29.83
N MET A 514 -3.38 20.74 -28.65
CA MET A 514 -4.43 21.33 -27.82
C MET A 514 -3.88 22.00 -26.55
N VAL A 515 -4.55 23.07 -26.12
CA VAL A 515 -4.23 23.80 -24.88
C VAL A 515 -5.50 24.19 -24.13
N ALA A 516 -5.48 24.19 -22.80
CA ALA A 516 -6.52 24.78 -21.98
C ALA A 516 -6.11 26.20 -21.57
N VAL A 517 -6.96 27.20 -21.79
CA VAL A 517 -6.73 28.56 -21.30
C VAL A 517 -7.69 28.86 -20.15
N GLY A 518 -7.15 29.27 -19.01
CA GLY A 518 -7.90 29.46 -17.76
C GLY A 518 -8.08 30.94 -17.42
N LYS A 519 -9.30 31.33 -17.06
CA LYS A 519 -9.59 32.61 -16.39
C LYS A 519 -9.88 32.36 -14.91
N ALA A 520 -9.42 33.25 -14.04
CA ALA A 520 -9.73 33.15 -12.62
C ALA A 520 -11.26 33.13 -12.40
N ILE A 521 -11.73 32.19 -11.57
CA ILE A 521 -13.14 32.11 -11.15
C ILE A 521 -13.55 33.40 -10.42
N ASP A 522 -12.62 33.94 -9.62
CA ASP A 522 -12.73 35.22 -8.93
C ASP A 522 -11.46 36.02 -9.19
N LYS A 523 -11.57 37.12 -9.94
CA LYS A 523 -10.42 37.96 -10.29
C LYS A 523 -9.73 38.59 -9.07
N ASN A 524 -10.47 38.80 -7.99
CA ASN A 524 -9.95 39.40 -6.76
C ASN A 524 -9.38 38.33 -5.81
N ASN A 525 -9.57 37.05 -6.10
CA ASN A 525 -8.99 35.94 -5.37
C ASN A 525 -8.57 34.81 -6.33
N PRO A 526 -7.49 35.01 -7.12
CA PRO A 526 -6.98 34.01 -8.07
C PRO A 526 -6.73 32.61 -7.48
N PRO A 527 -6.33 32.45 -6.20
CA PRO A 527 -6.23 31.14 -5.55
C PRO A 527 -7.51 30.30 -5.55
N LYS A 528 -8.70 30.86 -5.80
CA LYS A 528 -9.96 30.09 -5.94
C LYS A 528 -10.00 29.17 -7.18
N GLY A 529 -9.02 29.28 -8.07
CA GLY A 529 -8.89 28.44 -9.26
C GLY A 529 -9.37 29.12 -10.54
N SER A 530 -9.36 28.35 -11.63
CA SER A 530 -9.70 28.81 -12.97
C SER A 530 -10.90 28.07 -13.54
N ILE A 531 -11.64 28.75 -14.41
CA ILE A 531 -12.53 28.13 -15.40
C ILE A 531 -11.84 28.17 -16.76
N TYR A 532 -11.90 27.07 -17.50
CA TYR A 532 -11.11 26.82 -18.69
C TYR A 532 -11.97 26.80 -19.95
N ALA A 533 -11.38 27.31 -21.03
CA ALA A 533 -11.80 27.09 -22.40
C ALA A 533 -10.74 26.24 -23.12
N LEU A 534 -11.19 25.41 -24.07
CA LEU A 534 -10.30 24.70 -24.98
C LEU A 534 -9.81 25.67 -26.06
N ALA A 535 -8.53 25.58 -26.40
CA ALA A 535 -7.91 26.26 -27.52
C ALA A 535 -6.90 25.32 -28.19
N ASN A 536 -6.35 25.73 -29.32
CA ASN A 536 -5.25 25.02 -29.97
C ASN A 536 -3.93 25.80 -29.88
N ILE A 537 -2.82 25.12 -30.21
CA ILE A 537 -1.48 25.72 -30.25
C ILE A 537 -1.30 26.81 -31.33
N LYS A 538 -2.32 27.06 -32.17
CA LYS A 538 -2.36 28.19 -33.11
C LYS A 538 -3.07 29.41 -32.52
N GLY A 539 -3.51 29.34 -31.27
CA GLY A 539 -4.14 30.43 -30.54
C GLY A 539 -5.64 30.59 -30.79
N LYS A 540 -6.28 29.69 -31.55
CA LYS A 540 -7.73 29.71 -31.74
C LYS A 540 -8.41 29.19 -30.47
N ILE A 541 -9.23 30.03 -29.84
CA ILE A 541 -10.17 29.60 -28.79
C ILE A 541 -11.31 28.83 -29.44
N ILE A 542 -11.58 27.63 -28.94
CA ILE A 542 -12.50 26.66 -29.55
C ILE A 542 -13.82 26.61 -28.78
N THR A 543 -13.79 26.68 -27.45
CA THR A 543 -14.99 26.67 -26.59
C THR A 543 -15.10 27.93 -25.74
N ASP A 544 -16.27 28.12 -25.14
CA ASP A 544 -16.42 29.06 -24.02
C ASP A 544 -15.69 28.54 -22.76
N PHE A 545 -15.59 29.41 -21.74
CA PHE A 545 -15.03 29.08 -20.43
C PHE A 545 -16.08 28.35 -19.59
N ILE A 546 -16.21 27.05 -19.79
CA ILE A 546 -17.26 26.22 -19.17
C ILE A 546 -16.72 25.01 -18.40
N TYR A 547 -15.42 24.71 -18.53
CA TYR A 547 -14.80 23.54 -17.91
C TYR A 547 -14.04 23.94 -16.64
N TYR A 548 -14.13 23.15 -15.58
CA TYR A 548 -13.29 23.36 -14.40
C TYR A 548 -11.94 22.67 -14.53
N GLU A 549 -11.83 21.66 -15.38
CA GLU A 549 -10.58 20.99 -15.73
C GLU A 549 -10.72 20.35 -17.12
N ILE A 550 -9.59 20.26 -17.84
CA ILE A 550 -9.46 19.52 -19.09
C ILE A 550 -8.15 18.73 -18.99
N ASP A 551 -8.25 17.40 -19.04
CA ASP A 551 -7.10 16.50 -19.00
C ASP A 551 -6.36 16.46 -20.35
N ASN A 552 -5.20 15.82 -20.37
CA ASN A 552 -4.42 15.65 -21.59
C ASN A 552 -5.18 14.86 -22.65
N TYR A 553 -5.01 15.23 -23.92
CA TYR A 553 -5.49 14.47 -25.06
C TYR A 553 -4.66 13.20 -25.24
N ASN A 554 -5.36 12.09 -25.48
CA ASN A 554 -4.76 10.82 -25.86
C ASN A 554 -5.67 10.11 -26.87
N GLY A 555 -5.20 9.92 -28.10
CA GLY A 555 -5.99 9.35 -29.19
C GLY A 555 -7.12 10.26 -29.66
N GLY A 556 -6.93 11.59 -29.59
CA GLY A 556 -7.92 12.57 -30.05
C GLY A 556 -9.06 12.88 -29.08
N ILE A 557 -9.05 12.28 -27.88
CA ILE A 557 -10.05 12.50 -26.84
C ILE A 557 -9.39 12.99 -25.55
N ALA A 558 -10.11 13.80 -24.77
CA ALA A 558 -9.70 14.25 -23.44
C ALA A 558 -10.86 14.11 -22.45
N SER A 559 -10.55 13.84 -21.19
CA SER A 559 -11.52 13.95 -20.09
C SER A 559 -11.66 15.42 -19.69
N ALA A 560 -12.88 15.85 -19.41
CA ALA A 560 -13.19 17.19 -18.90
C ALA A 560 -14.38 17.11 -17.96
N TYR A 561 -14.52 18.09 -17.06
CA TYR A 561 -15.70 18.18 -16.20
C TYR A 561 -16.26 19.59 -16.07
N ASP A 562 -17.59 19.63 -15.99
CA ASP A 562 -18.38 20.82 -15.66
C ASP A 562 -18.64 20.91 -14.14
N ASN A 563 -19.58 21.74 -13.68
CA ASN A 563 -19.88 21.87 -12.25
C ASN A 563 -20.41 20.58 -11.57
N SER A 564 -20.75 19.54 -12.32
CA SER A 564 -21.55 18.41 -11.85
C SER A 564 -21.30 17.07 -12.55
N HIS A 565 -20.66 17.05 -13.72
CA HIS A 565 -20.41 15.85 -14.50
C HIS A 565 -19.03 15.87 -15.15
N THR A 566 -18.43 14.68 -15.25
CA THR A 566 -17.24 14.40 -16.05
C THR A 566 -17.63 13.63 -17.31
N PHE A 567 -16.99 13.93 -18.44
CA PHE A 567 -17.25 13.34 -19.75
C PHE A 567 -16.01 13.46 -20.65
N PHE A 568 -16.05 12.80 -21.80
CA PHE A 568 -15.03 12.97 -22.83
C PHE A 568 -15.40 14.08 -23.81
N ILE A 569 -14.40 14.85 -24.24
CA ILE A 569 -14.49 15.81 -25.34
C ILE A 569 -13.51 15.44 -26.45
N ASP A 570 -13.85 15.80 -27.68
CA ASP A 570 -12.93 15.74 -28.82
C ASP A 570 -12.18 17.07 -29.03
N LYS A 571 -11.31 17.13 -30.05
CA LYS A 571 -10.53 18.34 -30.38
C LYS A 571 -11.35 19.54 -30.85
N SER A 572 -12.62 19.35 -31.21
CA SER A 572 -13.56 20.44 -31.47
C SER A 572 -14.19 20.99 -30.19
N GLY A 573 -13.93 20.34 -29.04
CA GLY A 573 -14.47 20.71 -27.73
C GLY A 573 -15.90 20.21 -27.51
N GLU A 574 -16.43 19.41 -28.44
CA GLU A 574 -17.75 18.80 -28.32
C GLU A 574 -17.69 17.55 -27.44
N ILE A 575 -18.76 17.33 -26.67
CA ILE A 575 -18.92 16.13 -25.83
C ILE A 575 -19.11 14.91 -26.74
N ILE A 576 -18.29 13.89 -26.54
CA ILE A 576 -18.38 12.63 -27.29
C ILE A 576 -19.56 11.82 -26.75
N SER A 577 -20.75 12.04 -27.32
CA SER A 577 -22.03 11.48 -26.85
C SER A 577 -22.13 9.95 -26.84
N VAL A 578 -21.27 9.26 -27.59
CA VAL A 578 -21.20 7.79 -27.62
C VAL A 578 -20.38 7.20 -26.46
N LEU A 579 -19.70 8.03 -25.68
CA LEU A 579 -18.96 7.65 -24.48
C LEU A 579 -19.68 8.11 -23.21
N PRO A 580 -19.35 7.54 -22.03
CA PRO A 580 -20.09 7.81 -20.80
C PRO A 580 -19.95 9.27 -20.33
N LYS A 581 -21.06 9.81 -19.82
CA LYS A 581 -21.10 11.03 -18.99
C LYS A 581 -21.44 10.61 -17.56
N VAL A 582 -20.53 10.88 -16.61
CA VAL A 582 -20.64 10.41 -15.23
C VAL A 582 -20.89 11.59 -14.29
N LYS A 583 -21.80 11.43 -13.33
CA LYS A 583 -22.12 12.47 -12.34
C LYS A 583 -21.03 12.57 -11.28
N GLY A 584 -20.57 13.78 -11.02
CA GLY A 584 -19.46 14.12 -10.13
C GLY A 584 -18.34 14.82 -10.91
N THR A 585 -17.24 15.09 -10.23
CA THR A 585 -16.04 15.73 -10.77
C THR A 585 -14.85 14.78 -10.63
N GLY A 586 -13.89 14.84 -11.54
CA GLY A 586 -12.76 13.90 -11.58
C GLY A 586 -12.37 13.56 -13.01
N THR A 587 -11.84 12.37 -13.24
CA THR A 587 -11.23 11.97 -14.51
C THR A 587 -11.86 10.70 -15.08
N LEU A 588 -12.03 10.68 -16.41
CA LEU A 588 -12.33 9.47 -17.17
C LEU A 588 -11.12 9.07 -18.02
N THR A 589 -10.74 7.80 -17.97
CA THR A 589 -9.67 7.24 -18.82
C THR A 589 -10.22 6.09 -19.64
N LEU A 590 -9.96 6.09 -20.95
CA LEU A 590 -10.35 4.98 -21.84
C LEU A 590 -9.16 4.02 -22.00
N GLU A 591 -9.30 2.80 -21.49
CA GLU A 591 -8.23 1.78 -21.43
C GLU A 591 -8.73 0.44 -21.99
N ASN A 592 -8.19 0.01 -23.14
CA ASN A 592 -8.52 -1.28 -23.79
C ASN A 592 -10.02 -1.58 -23.91
N GLY A 593 -10.82 -0.55 -24.21
CA GLY A 593 -12.27 -0.68 -24.42
C GLY A 593 -13.13 -0.47 -23.18
N LEU A 594 -12.51 -0.23 -22.02
CA LEU A 594 -13.16 0.04 -20.75
C LEU A 594 -12.92 1.50 -20.34
N VAL A 595 -13.87 2.12 -19.65
CA VAL A 595 -13.76 3.47 -19.10
C VAL A 595 -13.51 3.38 -17.60
N LYS A 596 -12.29 3.73 -17.16
CA LYS A 596 -11.95 3.95 -15.75
C LYS A 596 -12.46 5.33 -15.36
N ALA A 597 -13.32 5.38 -14.35
CA ALA A 597 -13.89 6.60 -13.83
C ALA A 597 -13.42 6.79 -12.39
N ASP A 598 -12.53 7.76 -12.16
CA ASP A 598 -12.16 8.24 -10.83
C ASP A 598 -12.94 9.53 -10.57
N ILE A 599 -14.10 9.37 -9.91
CA ILE A 599 -15.09 10.43 -9.77
C ILE A 599 -15.39 10.66 -8.31
N ASP A 600 -15.20 11.90 -7.86
CA ASP A 600 -15.31 12.32 -6.46
C ASP A 600 -14.53 11.36 -5.53
N ASN A 601 -13.28 11.02 -5.88
CA ASN A 601 -12.38 10.15 -5.12
C ASN A 601 -12.89 8.71 -4.92
N ARG A 602 -13.65 8.19 -5.90
CA ARG A 602 -14.10 6.80 -5.95
C ARG A 602 -13.94 6.25 -7.35
N ILE A 603 -13.28 5.09 -7.45
CA ILE A 603 -13.04 4.41 -8.71
C ILE A 603 -14.23 3.51 -9.08
N SER A 604 -14.60 3.55 -10.34
CA SER A 604 -15.49 2.60 -10.99
C SER A 604 -15.02 2.33 -12.42
N TYR A 605 -15.48 1.22 -12.98
CA TYR A 605 -15.17 0.80 -14.34
C TYR A 605 -16.46 0.58 -15.11
N LEU A 606 -16.55 1.22 -16.27
CA LEU A 606 -17.73 1.20 -17.13
C LEU A 606 -17.38 0.66 -18.51
N ASP A 607 -18.35 0.06 -19.19
CA ASP A 607 -18.23 -0.13 -20.63
C ASP A 607 -18.35 1.23 -21.37
N LYS A 608 -18.10 1.25 -22.69
CA LYS A 608 -18.23 2.47 -23.51
C LYS A 608 -19.64 3.06 -23.53
N LYS A 609 -20.68 2.28 -23.20
CA LYS A 609 -22.07 2.74 -23.15
C LYS A 609 -22.44 3.34 -21.80
N GLY A 610 -21.55 3.23 -20.80
CA GLY A 610 -21.76 3.72 -19.44
C GLY A 610 -22.40 2.68 -18.51
N THR A 611 -22.44 1.41 -18.90
CA THR A 611 -22.83 0.32 -17.99
C THR A 611 -21.72 0.13 -16.98
N VAL A 612 -22.02 0.23 -15.69
CA VAL A 612 -21.05 -0.04 -14.62
C VAL A 612 -20.75 -1.53 -14.59
N LEU A 613 -19.50 -1.89 -14.92
CA LEU A 613 -18.98 -3.26 -14.86
C LEU A 613 -18.48 -3.60 -13.45
N TRP A 614 -17.89 -2.61 -12.78
CA TRP A 614 -17.41 -2.73 -11.41
C TRP A 614 -17.39 -1.37 -10.71
N LYS A 615 -17.61 -1.35 -9.40
CA LYS A 615 -17.39 -0.18 -8.54
C LYS A 615 -16.97 -0.64 -7.15
N GLN A 616 -16.23 0.21 -6.43
CA GLN A 616 -15.92 -0.04 -5.03
C GLN A 616 -17.21 -0.25 -4.22
N ASN A 617 -17.19 -1.21 -3.29
CA ASN A 617 -18.33 -1.50 -2.43
C ASN A 617 -18.63 -0.33 -1.48
N SER A 618 -19.91 -0.04 -1.29
CA SER A 618 -20.39 0.94 -0.30
C SER A 618 -20.76 0.30 1.03
N ASP A 619 -21.09 -0.99 1.04
CA ASP A 619 -21.46 -1.73 2.24
C ASP A 619 -20.25 -2.56 2.72
N VAL A 620 -19.96 -2.51 4.02
CA VAL A 620 -18.96 -3.33 4.72
C VAL A 620 -19.68 -4.14 5.79
N GLU A 621 -19.73 -5.46 5.62
CA GLU A 621 -20.29 -6.38 6.61
C GLU A 621 -19.35 -6.48 7.82
N LEU A 622 -19.88 -6.24 9.03
CA LEU A 622 -19.12 -6.41 10.27
C LEU A 622 -19.25 -7.85 10.78
N ASN A 623 -20.49 -8.38 10.76
CA ASN A 623 -20.85 -9.76 11.05
C ASN A 623 -22.25 -10.04 10.48
N ASP A 624 -22.83 -11.21 10.77
CA ASP A 624 -24.16 -11.61 10.26
C ASP A 624 -25.33 -10.68 10.65
N LEU A 625 -25.13 -9.77 11.61
CA LEU A 625 -26.15 -8.86 12.11
C LEU A 625 -25.94 -7.40 11.71
N TYR A 626 -24.70 -6.94 11.67
CA TYR A 626 -24.37 -5.52 11.54
C TYR A 626 -23.54 -5.23 10.31
N LYS A 627 -23.80 -4.07 9.69
CA LYS A 627 -23.02 -3.56 8.57
C LYS A 627 -22.86 -2.05 8.63
N ILE A 628 -21.79 -1.57 8.01
CA ILE A 628 -21.54 -0.15 7.76
C ILE A 628 -21.85 0.14 6.30
N GLN A 629 -22.68 1.15 6.05
CA GLN A 629 -23.01 1.63 4.71
C GLN A 629 -22.43 3.03 4.51
N GLU A 630 -21.61 3.20 3.47
CA GLU A 630 -21.13 4.49 2.99
C GLU A 630 -22.27 5.28 2.32
N ILE A 631 -22.36 6.56 2.67
CA ILE A 631 -23.23 7.53 2.02
C ILE A 631 -22.40 8.69 1.48
N LYS A 632 -22.58 8.98 0.19
CA LYS A 632 -22.00 10.15 -0.48
C LYS A 632 -22.88 11.38 -0.30
N TYR A 633 -22.30 12.48 0.17
CA TYR A 633 -22.93 13.80 0.28
C TYR A 633 -22.06 14.84 -0.47
N ASN A 634 -22.53 15.25 -1.65
CA ASN A 634 -21.84 16.21 -2.52
C ASN A 634 -22.85 17.30 -2.97
N PRO A 635 -23.20 18.27 -2.11
CA PRO A 635 -24.15 19.34 -2.46
C PRO A 635 -23.54 20.43 -3.35
N ASN A 636 -22.21 20.55 -3.39
CA ASN A 636 -21.48 21.62 -4.05
C ASN A 636 -20.10 21.10 -4.49
N ARG A 637 -19.58 21.53 -5.64
CA ARG A 637 -18.28 21.04 -6.18
C ARG A 637 -17.10 21.19 -5.21
N ASN A 638 -17.15 22.14 -4.29
CA ASN A 638 -16.11 22.40 -3.30
C ASN A 638 -16.41 21.73 -1.93
N TYR A 639 -17.42 20.85 -1.86
CA TYR A 639 -17.83 20.19 -0.61
C TYR A 639 -18.27 18.73 -0.84
N LEU A 640 -17.41 17.80 -0.44
CA LEU A 640 -17.63 16.36 -0.61
C LEU A 640 -17.42 15.63 0.71
N VAL A 641 -18.41 14.85 1.14
CA VAL A 641 -18.35 14.04 2.36
C VAL A 641 -18.83 12.62 2.08
N TYR A 642 -17.99 11.63 2.35
CA TYR A 642 -18.41 10.25 2.52
C TYR A 642 -18.52 9.96 4.01
N TYR A 643 -19.67 9.44 4.44
CA TYR A 643 -19.90 9.16 5.86
C TYR A 643 -20.62 7.82 6.08
N PRO A 644 -20.39 7.16 7.22
CA PRO A 644 -20.97 5.85 7.51
C PRO A 644 -22.40 5.95 8.07
N LYS A 645 -23.21 4.94 7.76
CA LYS A 645 -24.40 4.56 8.51
C LYS A 645 -24.21 3.17 9.10
N VAL A 646 -24.51 3.04 10.39
CA VAL A 646 -24.57 1.75 11.07
C VAL A 646 -25.95 1.15 10.88
N LEU A 647 -25.98 -0.11 10.43
CA LEU A 647 -27.19 -0.87 10.16
C LEU A 647 -27.18 -2.17 10.97
N GLY A 648 -28.37 -2.70 11.29
CA GLY A 648 -28.54 -3.94 12.06
C GLY A 648 -28.92 -3.74 13.53
N ILE A 649 -29.02 -2.49 13.99
CA ILE A 649 -29.45 -2.17 15.36
C ILE A 649 -30.95 -2.44 15.48
N LYS A 650 -31.32 -3.31 16.42
CA LYS A 650 -32.71 -3.80 16.60
C LYS A 650 -33.74 -2.68 16.79
N ASP A 651 -33.38 -1.61 17.50
CA ASP A 651 -34.25 -0.44 17.69
C ASP A 651 -34.05 0.57 16.54
N ALA A 652 -35.03 0.64 15.63
CA ALA A 652 -34.99 1.52 14.47
C ALA A 652 -34.92 3.03 14.82
N LYS A 653 -35.47 3.45 15.97
CA LYS A 653 -35.38 4.86 16.41
C LYS A 653 -33.97 5.17 16.87
N ARG A 654 -33.34 4.27 17.63
CA ARG A 654 -31.94 4.43 18.05
C ARG A 654 -30.99 4.41 16.86
N GLN A 655 -31.17 3.46 15.94
CA GLN A 655 -30.38 3.39 14.71
C GLN A 655 -30.44 4.71 13.93
N ARG A 656 -31.64 5.27 13.77
CA ARG A 656 -31.81 6.57 13.10
C ARG A 656 -31.08 7.68 13.84
N HIS A 657 -31.28 7.77 15.15
CA HIS A 657 -30.68 8.81 15.98
C HIS A 657 -29.15 8.80 15.93
N ILE A 658 -28.51 7.61 16.05
CA ILE A 658 -27.05 7.54 15.96
C ILE A 658 -26.55 7.90 14.57
N ASN A 659 -27.25 7.51 13.50
CA ASN A 659 -26.84 7.80 12.14
C ASN A 659 -26.97 9.29 11.80
N GLU A 660 -27.98 9.98 12.35
CA GLU A 660 -28.09 11.44 12.29
C GLU A 660 -26.93 12.12 13.04
N LYS A 661 -26.55 11.58 14.21
CA LYS A 661 -25.41 12.09 14.98
C LYS A 661 -24.08 11.86 14.26
N ILE A 662 -23.86 10.69 13.68
CA ILE A 662 -22.67 10.36 12.87
C ILE A 662 -22.57 11.31 11.67
N ALA A 663 -23.67 11.51 10.93
CA ALA A 663 -23.69 12.46 9.81
C ALA A 663 -23.33 13.88 10.25
N SER A 664 -23.85 14.33 11.39
CA SER A 664 -23.48 15.65 11.95
C SER A 664 -22.00 15.74 12.34
N LEU A 665 -21.43 14.67 12.93
CA LEU A 665 -20.00 14.63 13.31
C LEU A 665 -19.11 14.62 12.08
N ALA A 666 -19.50 13.88 11.03
CA ALA A 666 -18.86 13.84 9.71
C ALA A 666 -19.01 15.15 8.90
N GLN A 667 -19.53 16.21 9.51
CA GLN A 667 -19.74 17.52 8.88
C GLN A 667 -20.71 17.50 7.69
N VAL A 668 -21.73 16.65 7.68
CA VAL A 668 -22.81 16.73 6.68
C VAL A 668 -23.63 18.00 6.91
N LYS A 669 -23.32 19.08 6.16
CA LYS A 669 -23.92 20.41 6.31
C LYS A 669 -24.72 20.81 5.07
N LYS A 670 -25.89 21.42 5.27
CA LYS A 670 -26.68 21.98 4.17
C LYS A 670 -25.94 23.14 3.52
N ILE A 671 -25.63 23.00 2.24
CA ILE A 671 -24.95 24.02 1.42
C ILE A 671 -25.79 24.28 0.18
N ASP A 672 -25.89 25.55 -0.22
CA ASP A 672 -26.52 25.93 -1.48
C ASP A 672 -25.63 25.44 -2.65
N PRO A 673 -26.15 24.61 -3.57
CA PRO A 673 -25.40 24.12 -4.72
C PRO A 673 -24.83 25.20 -5.64
N LYS A 674 -25.39 26.41 -5.63
CA LYS A 674 -24.93 27.55 -6.45
C LYS A 674 -23.98 28.49 -5.71
N LYS A 675 -23.81 28.31 -4.40
CA LYS A 675 -22.93 29.18 -3.61
C LYS A 675 -21.48 28.96 -4.02
N GLN A 676 -20.80 30.03 -4.37
CA GLN A 676 -19.35 30.02 -4.51
C GLN A 676 -18.72 29.96 -3.12
N LEU A 677 -18.11 28.83 -2.77
CA LEU A 677 -17.36 28.69 -1.52
C LEU A 677 -15.98 29.36 -1.65
N ASP A 678 -15.44 29.76 -0.50
CA ASP A 678 -14.10 30.29 -0.28
C ASP A 678 -13.14 29.24 0.29
N TYR A 679 -13.58 27.97 0.34
CA TYR A 679 -12.80 26.82 0.75
C TYR A 679 -13.22 25.55 0.00
N ASN A 680 -12.35 24.54 0.02
CA ASN A 680 -12.68 23.16 -0.27
C ASN A 680 -12.83 22.38 1.05
N TYR A 681 -13.84 21.53 1.14
CA TYR A 681 -13.92 20.52 2.20
C TYR A 681 -14.07 19.13 1.60
N PHE A 682 -13.18 18.23 2.01
CA PHE A 682 -13.29 16.81 1.74
C PHE A 682 -13.39 16.06 3.07
N GLY A 683 -14.34 15.14 3.20
CA GLY A 683 -14.49 14.23 4.34
C GLY A 683 -14.65 12.79 3.89
N ASP A 684 -14.05 11.86 4.63
CA ASP A 684 -14.16 10.41 4.43
C ASP A 684 -14.23 9.70 5.79
N PHE A 685 -14.33 8.38 5.77
CA PHE A 685 -14.31 7.57 6.99
C PHE A 685 -13.61 6.23 6.80
N SER A 686 -13.19 5.66 7.93
CA SER A 686 -12.66 4.31 8.06
C SER A 686 -13.31 3.59 9.25
N ILE A 687 -13.13 2.27 9.32
CA ILE A 687 -13.42 1.49 10.52
C ILE A 687 -12.07 1.32 11.23
N GLU A 688 -11.90 1.99 12.37
CA GLU A 688 -10.66 1.92 13.16
C GLU A 688 -10.60 0.61 13.94
N PHE A 689 -11.74 0.21 14.53
CA PHE A 689 -11.80 -0.96 15.37
C PHE A 689 -13.19 -1.59 15.32
N PHE A 690 -13.24 -2.91 15.24
CA PHE A 690 -14.46 -3.67 15.42
C PHE A 690 -14.15 -4.93 16.24
N ASN A 691 -14.83 -5.07 17.37
CA ASN A 691 -14.79 -6.31 18.15
C ASN A 691 -16.10 -6.52 18.89
N LYS A 692 -16.60 -7.76 18.90
CA LYS A 692 -17.87 -8.18 19.51
C LYS A 692 -19.06 -7.28 19.09
N GLN A 693 -19.35 -6.25 19.89
CA GLN A 693 -20.51 -5.37 19.75
C GLN A 693 -20.12 -3.89 19.73
N LEU A 694 -18.84 -3.57 19.61
CA LEU A 694 -18.35 -2.21 19.44
C LEU A 694 -17.78 -2.04 18.03
N VAL A 695 -18.17 -0.95 17.38
CA VAL A 695 -17.45 -0.41 16.22
C VAL A 695 -16.95 0.98 16.56
N VAL A 696 -15.70 1.26 16.22
CA VAL A 696 -15.08 2.59 16.28
C VAL A 696 -14.91 3.08 14.86
N LEU A 697 -15.62 4.15 14.53
CA LEU A 697 -15.59 4.78 13.21
C LEU A 697 -14.66 5.99 13.26
N GLU A 698 -13.65 6.02 12.42
CA GLU A 698 -12.83 7.22 12.21
C GLU A 698 -13.53 8.09 11.16
N LEU A 699 -13.83 9.34 11.50
CA LEU A 699 -14.35 10.35 10.61
C LEU A 699 -13.25 11.37 10.36
N SER A 700 -12.71 11.39 9.16
CA SER A 700 -11.62 12.28 8.77
C SER A 700 -12.09 13.32 7.76
N GLY A 701 -11.42 14.46 7.73
CA GLY A 701 -11.69 15.49 6.74
C GLY A 701 -10.61 16.55 6.67
N TYR A 702 -10.69 17.41 5.65
CA TYR A 702 -9.72 18.44 5.37
C TYR A 702 -10.43 19.69 4.85
N ASN A 703 -10.32 20.78 5.62
CA ASN A 703 -10.86 22.08 5.25
C ASN A 703 -9.72 22.96 4.71
N TYR A 704 -9.76 23.29 3.43
CA TYR A 704 -8.76 24.13 2.76
C TYR A 704 -9.38 25.46 2.31
N PRO A 705 -9.24 26.55 3.09
CA PRO A 705 -9.54 27.90 2.62
C PRO A 705 -8.64 28.26 1.43
N PHE A 706 -9.21 28.78 0.36
CA PHE A 706 -8.44 29.11 -0.84
C PHE A 706 -7.39 30.19 -0.56
N GLY A 707 -6.14 29.92 -0.94
CA GLY A 707 -5.01 30.83 -0.72
C GLY A 707 -4.34 30.70 0.66
N ALA A 708 -4.84 29.83 1.54
CA ALA A 708 -4.14 29.49 2.76
C ALA A 708 -2.87 28.67 2.48
N ALA A 709 -1.85 28.82 3.34
CA ALA A 709 -0.61 28.05 3.26
C ALA A 709 -0.87 26.53 3.38
N HIS A 710 -1.82 26.16 4.23
CA HIS A 710 -2.35 24.80 4.35
C HIS A 710 -3.80 24.87 4.84
N GLY A 711 -4.54 23.77 4.66
CA GLY A 711 -5.84 23.55 5.28
C GLY A 711 -5.71 23.03 6.71
N MET A 712 -6.84 22.79 7.35
CA MET A 712 -6.93 22.20 8.68
C MET A 712 -7.63 20.84 8.61
N PRO A 713 -6.99 19.75 9.07
CA PRO A 713 -7.63 18.45 9.14
C PRO A 713 -8.64 18.39 10.29
N THR A 714 -9.66 17.56 10.13
CA THR A 714 -10.62 17.18 11.17
C THR A 714 -10.52 15.68 11.38
N LEU A 715 -10.48 15.22 12.63
CA LEU A 715 -10.43 13.79 12.97
C LEU A 715 -11.31 13.55 14.20
N ILE A 716 -12.30 12.66 14.07
CA ILE A 716 -13.25 12.31 15.13
C ILE A 716 -13.46 10.81 15.13
N TYR A 717 -13.30 10.16 16.28
CA TYR A 717 -13.65 8.75 16.44
C TYR A 717 -15.00 8.57 17.14
N VAL A 718 -15.86 7.72 16.58
CA VAL A 718 -17.20 7.45 17.10
C VAL A 718 -17.31 6.01 17.59
N HIS A 719 -17.49 5.85 18.90
CA HIS A 719 -17.57 4.55 19.59
C HIS A 719 -19.02 4.08 19.68
N VAL A 720 -19.48 3.28 18.72
CA VAL A 720 -20.88 2.85 18.62
C VAL A 720 -21.06 1.46 19.24
N GLY A 721 -21.85 1.39 20.31
CA GLY A 721 -22.40 0.16 20.84
C GLY A 721 -23.51 -0.37 19.92
N LEU A 722 -23.24 -1.48 19.23
CA LEU A 722 -24.15 -2.07 18.23
C LEU A 722 -25.39 -2.70 18.85
N LYS A 723 -25.29 -3.20 20.10
CA LYS A 723 -26.41 -3.85 20.79
C LYS A 723 -27.41 -2.85 21.38
N ASP A 724 -26.93 -1.80 22.02
CA ASP A 724 -27.77 -0.81 22.70
C ASP A 724 -28.04 0.43 21.85
N GLY A 725 -27.29 0.64 20.77
CA GLY A 725 -27.41 1.77 19.87
C GLY A 725 -26.98 3.08 20.52
N LYS A 726 -25.91 3.04 21.33
CA LYS A 726 -25.36 4.21 22.03
C LYS A 726 -23.98 4.60 21.47
N ILE A 727 -23.68 5.90 21.47
CA ILE A 727 -22.31 6.41 21.26
C ILE A 727 -21.69 6.61 22.65
N TYR A 728 -20.59 5.90 22.94
CA TYR A 728 -19.90 5.99 24.22
C TYR A 728 -18.92 7.17 24.27
N SER A 729 -18.82 7.82 25.44
CA SER A 729 -17.82 8.85 25.72
C SER A 729 -16.64 8.26 26.51
N LEU A 730 -15.54 9.00 26.59
CA LEU A 730 -14.33 8.58 27.32
C LEU A 730 -14.62 8.27 28.79
N GLU A 731 -15.43 9.10 29.44
CA GLU A 731 -15.79 8.93 30.85
C GLU A 731 -16.46 7.59 31.15
N GLU A 732 -17.27 7.08 30.21
CA GLU A 732 -18.03 5.83 30.40
C GLU A 732 -17.16 4.57 30.43
N LEU A 733 -15.87 4.70 30.09
CA LEU A 733 -14.89 3.61 30.22
C LEU A 733 -14.45 3.40 31.67
N PHE A 734 -14.62 4.39 32.54
CA PHE A 734 -14.00 4.43 33.86
C PHE A 734 -15.00 4.33 35.01
N LYS A 735 -14.52 3.79 36.15
CA LYS A 735 -15.28 3.76 37.40
C LYS A 735 -15.61 5.19 37.85
N LYS A 736 -16.77 5.37 38.49
CA LYS A 736 -17.10 6.64 39.17
C LYS A 736 -16.01 6.95 40.21
N ASN A 737 -15.62 8.23 40.31
CA ASN A 737 -14.57 8.74 41.21
C ASN A 737 -13.18 8.14 40.99
N SER A 738 -12.90 7.52 39.84
CA SER A 738 -11.56 7.06 39.46
C SER A 738 -10.54 8.19 39.24
N HIS A 739 -11.04 9.44 39.08
CA HIS A 739 -10.24 10.59 38.69
C HIS A 739 -9.43 10.35 37.39
N TYR A 740 -10.03 9.66 36.42
CA TYR A 740 -9.36 9.25 35.17
C TYR A 740 -8.66 10.42 34.45
N VAL A 741 -9.26 11.62 34.42
CA VAL A 741 -8.64 12.82 33.82
C VAL A 741 -7.25 13.07 34.39
N ARG A 742 -7.09 13.03 35.71
CA ARG A 742 -5.79 13.21 36.37
C ARG A 742 -4.86 12.05 36.05
N VAL A 743 -5.33 10.81 36.21
CA VAL A 743 -4.51 9.60 36.00
C VAL A 743 -3.95 9.55 34.57
N LEU A 744 -4.79 9.73 33.56
CA LEU A 744 -4.36 9.73 32.16
C LEU A 744 -3.45 10.94 31.87
N SER A 745 -3.75 12.10 32.46
CA SER A 745 -2.90 13.28 32.28
C SER A 745 -1.48 13.05 32.79
N ASP A 746 -1.34 12.39 33.94
CA ASP A 746 -0.06 12.08 34.56
C ASP A 746 0.73 11.03 33.75
N ILE A 747 0.05 10.02 33.19
CA ILE A 747 0.67 9.02 32.30
C ILE A 747 1.22 9.71 31.05
N ILE A 748 0.41 10.52 30.37
CA ILE A 748 0.82 11.23 29.15
C ILE A 748 1.96 12.19 29.44
N LYS A 749 1.92 12.93 30.57
CA LYS A 749 3.02 13.81 30.98
C LYS A 749 4.35 13.05 31.06
N LYS A 750 4.35 11.88 31.70
CA LYS A 750 5.53 11.02 31.78
C LYS A 750 5.98 10.53 30.41
N GLN A 751 5.06 10.19 29.51
CA GLN A 751 5.39 9.81 28.14
C GLN A 751 6.04 10.96 27.36
N ILE A 752 5.58 12.20 27.54
CA ILE A 752 6.20 13.39 26.94
C ILE A 752 7.61 13.61 27.52
N GLU A 753 7.73 13.60 28.85
CA GLU A 753 9.02 13.80 29.54
C GLU A 753 10.07 12.74 29.14
N ALA A 754 9.63 11.50 28.90
CA ALA A 754 10.49 10.41 28.47
C ALA A 754 11.05 10.57 27.03
N GLN A 755 10.44 11.40 26.19
CA GLN A 755 10.93 11.66 24.84
C GLN A 755 12.17 12.59 24.82
N GLY A 756 12.43 13.33 25.91
CA GLY A 756 13.60 14.19 26.03
C GLY A 756 13.61 15.37 25.04
N SER A 757 14.80 15.84 24.68
CA SER A 757 15.01 17.02 23.82
C SER A 757 14.58 16.85 22.37
N ASP A 758 14.32 15.61 21.94
CA ASP A 758 13.98 15.27 20.56
C ASP A 758 12.46 15.22 20.32
N SER A 759 11.66 15.60 21.33
CA SER A 759 10.20 15.65 21.24
C SER A 759 9.73 16.87 20.46
N ASP A 760 8.83 16.66 19.49
CA ASP A 760 8.08 17.75 18.85
C ASP A 760 6.96 18.32 19.75
N ILE A 761 6.80 17.82 20.98
CA ILE A 761 5.76 18.24 21.92
C ILE A 761 6.22 19.41 22.78
N TRP A 762 5.38 20.44 22.87
CA TRP A 762 5.55 21.59 23.76
C TRP A 762 5.07 21.25 25.17
N LEU A 763 5.99 20.74 26.00
CA LEU A 763 5.68 20.30 27.36
C LEU A 763 5.09 21.43 28.23
N ASP A 764 5.48 22.68 27.99
CA ASP A 764 4.95 23.87 28.66
C ASP A 764 3.49 24.15 28.27
N GLU A 765 3.05 23.76 27.07
CA GLU A 765 1.66 23.87 26.62
C GLU A 765 0.78 22.71 27.10
N TYR A 766 1.37 21.58 27.48
CA TYR A 766 0.61 20.43 28.00
C TYR A 766 0.04 20.70 29.40
N LYS A 767 -1.27 20.97 29.49
CA LYS A 767 -2.00 21.22 30.76
C LYS A 767 -2.78 20.00 31.29
N GLY A 768 -2.59 18.82 30.71
CA GLY A 768 -3.41 17.64 30.96
C GLY A 768 -4.57 17.50 29.97
N ILE A 769 -5.24 16.34 30.01
CA ILE A 769 -6.38 16.04 29.14
C ILE A 769 -7.66 16.72 29.63
N LYS A 770 -8.61 16.94 28.71
CA LYS A 770 -9.97 17.38 29.04
C LYS A 770 -10.86 16.18 29.40
N ARG A 771 -12.02 16.43 30.03
CA ARG A 771 -13.00 15.36 30.35
C ARG A 771 -13.50 14.66 29.08
N ASP A 772 -13.72 15.44 28.03
CA ASP A 772 -14.14 15.03 26.69
C ASP A 772 -12.97 14.96 25.70
N GLN A 773 -11.75 14.68 26.18
CA GLN A 773 -10.57 14.57 25.31
C GLN A 773 -10.84 13.57 24.17
N PRO A 774 -10.49 13.92 22.92
CA PRO A 774 -10.57 13.00 21.80
C PRO A 774 -9.73 11.75 22.04
N PHE A 775 -10.32 10.60 21.71
CA PHE A 775 -9.71 9.31 21.94
C PHE A 775 -10.20 8.30 20.91
N PHE A 776 -9.49 7.19 20.80
CA PHE A 776 -10.00 5.96 20.19
C PHE A 776 -9.45 4.76 20.94
N ILE A 777 -10.01 3.58 20.70
CA ILE A 777 -9.52 2.34 21.30
C ILE A 777 -9.16 1.34 20.23
N SER A 778 -8.15 0.55 20.52
CA SER A 778 -7.83 -0.68 19.80
C SER A 778 -7.97 -1.88 20.75
N GLN A 779 -7.47 -3.05 20.35
CA GLN A 779 -7.66 -4.28 21.13
C GLN A 779 -7.19 -4.16 22.59
N ASP A 780 -6.01 -3.61 22.82
CA ASP A 780 -5.35 -3.61 24.14
C ASP A 780 -4.94 -2.20 24.63
N VAL A 781 -5.30 -1.15 23.88
CA VAL A 781 -4.78 0.22 24.08
C VAL A 781 -5.90 1.26 24.03
N LEU A 782 -5.87 2.20 24.97
CA LEU A 782 -6.55 3.48 24.89
C LEU A 782 -5.62 4.52 24.25
N ASN A 783 -6.06 5.11 23.14
CA ASN A 783 -5.31 6.12 22.41
C ASN A 783 -5.92 7.49 22.69
N ILE A 784 -5.16 8.40 23.30
CA ILE A 784 -5.56 9.79 23.53
C ILE A 784 -4.82 10.67 22.53
N TYR A 785 -5.54 11.51 21.79
CA TYR A 785 -4.91 12.38 20.80
C TYR A 785 -5.25 13.85 20.99
N PHE A 786 -4.40 14.70 20.44
CA PHE A 786 -4.49 16.16 20.46
C PHE A 786 -4.60 16.70 19.04
N TYR A 787 -5.28 17.83 18.88
CA TYR A 787 -5.41 18.45 17.56
C TYR A 787 -4.09 19.13 17.14
N PRO A 788 -3.85 19.31 15.82
CA PRO A 788 -2.73 20.11 15.36
C PRO A 788 -2.70 21.49 16.04
N TYR A 789 -1.51 21.94 16.45
CA TYR A 789 -1.27 23.16 17.24
C TYR A 789 -1.73 23.15 18.70
N GLU A 790 -2.34 22.07 19.20
CA GLU A 790 -2.78 22.03 20.60
C GLU A 790 -1.59 21.90 21.57
N ILE A 791 -0.66 21.00 21.26
CA ILE A 791 0.55 20.75 22.08
C ILE A 791 1.81 20.51 21.24
N ALA A 792 1.74 20.69 19.92
CA ALA A 792 2.82 20.39 18.98
C ALA A 792 2.61 21.17 17.67
N PRO A 793 3.65 21.40 16.85
CA PRO A 793 3.50 22.07 15.56
C PRO A 793 2.62 21.23 14.61
N TYR A 794 2.06 21.88 13.58
CA TYR A 794 1.21 21.20 12.58
C TYR A 794 1.87 19.98 11.93
N ALA A 795 3.19 20.01 11.74
CA ALA A 795 3.95 18.90 11.16
C ALA A 795 3.86 17.60 11.98
N ALA A 796 3.63 17.70 13.30
CA ALA A 796 3.40 16.54 14.17
C ALA A 796 2.01 15.91 13.99
N GLY A 797 1.13 16.53 13.19
CA GLY A 797 -0.20 16.01 12.89
C GLY A 797 -1.10 16.00 14.12
N PHE A 798 -1.61 14.81 14.49
CA PHE A 798 -2.39 14.57 15.69
C PHE A 798 -1.52 13.81 16.71
N PRO A 799 -0.79 14.49 17.61
CA PRO A 799 -0.02 13.83 18.65
C PRO A 799 -0.90 12.83 19.40
N THR A 800 -0.50 11.56 19.39
CA THR A 800 -1.28 10.44 19.94
C THR A 800 -0.45 9.70 20.98
N PHE A 801 -1.03 9.51 22.15
CA PHE A 801 -0.43 8.81 23.28
C PHE A 801 -1.17 7.50 23.51
N HIS A 802 -0.38 6.42 23.60
CA HIS A 802 -0.86 5.06 23.70
C HIS A 802 -0.79 4.62 25.16
N ILE A 803 -1.94 4.31 25.76
CA ILE A 803 -2.06 3.90 27.17
C ILE A 803 -2.58 2.46 27.19
N PRO A 804 -1.72 1.46 27.42
CA PRO A 804 -2.15 0.07 27.53
C PRO A 804 -3.23 -0.09 28.61
N PHE A 805 -4.29 -0.86 28.34
CA PHE A 805 -5.35 -1.07 29.34
C PHE A 805 -4.83 -1.70 30.63
N THR A 806 -3.76 -2.49 30.55
CA THR A 806 -3.09 -3.09 31.71
C THR A 806 -2.49 -2.05 32.67
N GLU A 807 -2.12 -0.85 32.19
CA GLU A 807 -1.59 0.24 33.03
C GLU A 807 -2.71 0.94 33.82
N ILE A 808 -3.95 0.87 33.33
CA ILE A 808 -5.11 1.59 33.86
C ILE A 808 -6.27 0.67 34.27
N GLU A 809 -6.03 -0.64 34.39
CA GLU A 809 -7.06 -1.65 34.70
C GLU A 809 -7.79 -1.34 36.03
N ASN A 810 -7.05 -0.81 37.00
CA ASN A 810 -7.59 -0.45 38.31
C ASN A 810 -8.67 0.65 38.24
N ILE A 811 -8.65 1.52 37.23
CA ILE A 811 -9.62 2.61 37.05
C ILE A 811 -10.72 2.31 36.02
N ILE A 812 -10.54 1.31 35.15
CA ILE A 812 -11.55 0.89 34.15
C ILE A 812 -12.78 0.29 34.83
N ASP A 813 -13.99 0.67 34.40
CA ASP A 813 -15.22 -0.01 34.80
C ASP A 813 -15.41 -1.27 33.95
N THR A 814 -14.79 -2.37 34.38
CA THR A 814 -14.89 -3.66 33.68
C THR A 814 -16.30 -4.25 33.69
N LYS A 815 -17.19 -3.73 34.55
CA LYS A 815 -18.63 -4.06 34.57
C LYS A 815 -19.47 -3.03 33.81
N GLY A 816 -18.85 -2.02 33.22
CA GLY A 816 -19.49 -1.00 32.40
C GLY A 816 -19.98 -1.58 31.07
N VAL A 817 -20.97 -0.93 30.47
CA VAL A 817 -21.47 -1.31 29.14
C VAL A 817 -20.44 -1.06 28.05
N PHE A 818 -19.63 0.00 28.17
CA PHE A 818 -18.59 0.32 27.20
C PHE A 818 -17.50 -0.75 27.19
N TRP A 819 -16.87 -1.08 28.33
CA TRP A 819 -15.84 -2.13 28.40
C TRP A 819 -16.34 -3.48 27.84
N ARG A 820 -17.50 -3.95 28.32
CA ARG A 820 -18.07 -5.24 27.88
C ARG A 820 -18.48 -5.30 26.41
N SER A 821 -18.58 -4.15 25.73
CA SER A 821 -18.95 -4.13 24.31
C SER A 821 -17.84 -4.67 23.41
N PHE A 822 -16.59 -4.65 23.86
CA PHE A 822 -15.42 -5.13 23.10
C PHE A 822 -14.49 -6.07 23.89
N ASN A 823 -14.53 -6.08 25.23
CA ASN A 823 -13.73 -6.95 26.09
C ASN A 823 -14.63 -7.85 26.93
#